data_AF-A0A317H1Q5-F1
#
_entry.id   AF-A0A317H1Q5-F1
#
_cell.length_a   1.000
_cell.length_b   1.000
_cell.length_c   1.000
_cell.angle_alpha   90.00
_cell.angle_beta   90.00
_cell.angle_gamma   90.00
#
_symmetry.space_group_name_H-M   'P 1'
#
loop_
_entity.id
_entity.type
_entity.pdbx_description
1 polymer ?
#
loop_
_entity_poly.entity_id
_entity_poly.type
_entity_poly.pdbx_seq_one_letter_code
_entity_poly.pdbx_strand_id
1 'polypeptide(L)'
;MRKLIIYGNCQAGAVANVLSQVPQIADEWTISVHELWKVGEEFHRQVADFADADMLLRQDVRNWRQHPLRNSLPERLPTVVFPYVYVAALWPFDSFLAGTDQEMVKAMKAFQVRSSRPFPFGFQDAVLARLRDEISDPSERLRRYRDFEFDDVPDLVRYAEFEEARLLNDDRRLGFTIGRYVVERYRYVRLFHAIVHPAAELIEQLTWEILSKIGIEMPRENVPAFRDASMKNYQVPVHPKVIAALGLTWVDANSRYIQPDGTMATFDEYFGRYADFQLGATSMELDACDAILAAANAVIGGRDAGTFIHEYYHQLGGTQIEEFDALARLLPTEQIAIVQLADRLRLPALPTVAILLTSLRRVRTADEWLHWNLARHLSVLYDAGVPEARLPAALHAMIANETLRKQLPSSLLLTENVLARTLATFAPRAAIRSGIGAAHRGDTDALQAALPAYRLLGLTPVTSKATISNIPETAKLLGIPTNEISCMADSFSTFGSHFKGAEPLERLTRNNAINEFKIGIGCGVRNGISYEVLQRALELGVRYFDTSTFYPVGALNQFDELLAILNIDRNTVHLSIKLWISDLGTNRDNDFNSNNMSMKSLYESLLHKFGVKKFDSVVVHWPLKVDREGYPEEFRIAEIWPQLEQLQIQRIVSEIGVSNFNIVELQRLLDIARIKPASLQMECNPYAFESKLVEFCTMQGIKVIAHSPFGFGWTDGHLEMFRNEVIQTISTKHNMAPAQTLLSWLIAKGVIPIPGTTNVDHVREIVDAARCDVLTSDDIEQINQLNTKSFHYLNMYDYFGQNCHKKYHGGSDNLRASIYQDSGSMRDISVFDANFMRQVKEALTDGAGFVVLPEIFEETARSFQASLASQSAPLSSGRWDGMGAGINSILNFGPDVLNIVDDPFVSLVVESLLGWDCKLDNITLSTSRIAPDNSIFGPHQDSPFDNNPGAPLPPPSYPLVLQVIVALDEFRDDNGPLYVIPYSHKKQLRVNLPWQGNLPHRQIPEGAFKAIVPKGSAIIAVGHIWHGTFSNLSTSPRMGMLVEFVCSVCDVRDKFTISSITPQLIESCSPRIIRLLNKGKLHQHDTPGLLNAFKDKRRKSPIPDFAKNR
;
A
#
# COMPACT_ATOMS: atom_id res chain seq x y z
N MET A 1 36.63 -3.69 27.79
CA MET A 1 35.74 -3.94 26.64
C MET A 1 35.14 -2.62 26.23
N ARG A 2 34.95 -2.41 24.94
CA ARG A 2 34.25 -1.23 24.40
C ARG A 2 32.75 -1.35 24.68
N LYS A 3 32.05 -0.23 24.81
CA LYS A 3 30.61 -0.21 25.12
C LYS A 3 29.78 0.10 23.89
N LEU A 4 28.95 -0.87 23.48
CA LEU A 4 28.00 -0.75 22.39
C LEU A 4 26.59 -0.57 22.97
N ILE A 5 26.00 0.60 22.74
CA ILE A 5 24.61 0.85 23.13
C ILE A 5 23.70 0.60 21.93
N ILE A 6 22.63 -0.15 22.13
CA ILE A 6 21.59 -0.38 21.13
C ILE A 6 20.29 0.24 21.65
N TYR A 7 19.78 1.23 20.93
CA TYR A 7 18.56 1.96 21.30
C TYR A 7 17.43 1.65 20.29
N GLY A 8 16.35 1.01 20.74
CA GLY A 8 15.26 0.58 19.86
C GLY A 8 14.18 -0.24 20.53
N ASN A 9 13.27 -0.80 19.73
CA ASN A 9 12.17 -1.66 20.21
C ASN A 9 12.60 -3.14 20.32
N CYS A 10 11.63 -4.07 20.35
CA CYS A 10 11.89 -5.50 20.38
C CYS A 10 12.81 -5.98 19.23
N GLN A 11 12.74 -5.37 18.03
CA GLN A 11 13.62 -5.73 16.90
C GLN A 11 15.08 -5.41 17.21
N ALA A 12 15.33 -4.31 17.92
CA ALA A 12 16.68 -3.95 18.36
C ALA A 12 17.22 -4.96 19.40
N GLY A 13 16.35 -5.48 20.27
CA GLY A 13 16.69 -6.60 21.15
C GLY A 13 17.03 -7.88 20.40
N ALA A 14 16.29 -8.19 19.33
CA ALA A 14 16.59 -9.34 18.46
C ALA A 14 17.94 -9.19 17.74
N VAL A 15 18.24 -8.00 17.21
CA VAL A 15 19.56 -7.68 16.63
C VAL A 15 20.65 -7.83 17.70
N ALA A 16 20.44 -7.33 18.91
CA ALA A 16 21.39 -7.47 20.02
C ALA A 16 21.68 -8.94 20.36
N ASN A 17 20.66 -9.80 20.30
CA ASN A 17 20.79 -11.24 20.53
C ASN A 17 21.67 -11.92 19.47
N VAL A 18 21.55 -11.54 18.20
CA VAL A 18 22.40 -12.08 17.13
C VAL A 18 23.83 -11.50 17.24
N LEU A 19 23.96 -10.18 17.46
CA LEU A 19 25.26 -9.52 17.60
C LEU A 19 26.09 -10.07 18.76
N SER A 20 25.47 -10.39 19.90
CA SER A 20 26.20 -10.95 21.07
C SER A 20 26.78 -12.35 20.82
N GLN A 21 26.34 -13.02 19.76
CA GLN A 21 26.86 -14.33 19.33
C GLN A 21 27.96 -14.21 18.27
N VAL A 22 28.21 -13.01 17.73
CA VAL A 22 29.27 -12.76 16.76
C VAL A 22 30.61 -12.68 17.50
N PRO A 23 31.60 -13.55 17.22
CA PRO A 23 32.85 -13.59 17.99
C PRO A 23 33.58 -12.25 18.07
N GLN A 24 33.68 -11.52 16.95
CA GLN A 24 34.32 -10.20 16.86
C GLN A 24 33.63 -9.12 17.73
N ILE A 25 32.35 -9.32 18.07
CA ILE A 25 31.61 -8.45 18.98
C ILE A 25 31.74 -8.97 20.41
N ALA A 26 31.52 -10.26 20.64
CA ALA A 26 31.52 -10.88 21.97
C ALA A 26 32.87 -10.74 22.69
N ASP A 27 33.98 -10.75 21.96
CA ASP A 27 35.33 -10.68 22.54
C ASP A 27 35.76 -9.25 22.91
N GLU A 28 35.24 -8.23 22.22
CA GLU A 28 35.71 -6.84 22.35
C GLU A 28 34.68 -5.88 22.96
N TRP A 29 33.39 -6.20 22.88
CA TRP A 29 32.30 -5.28 23.17
C TRP A 29 31.34 -5.81 24.26
N THR A 30 30.96 -4.92 25.16
CA THR A 30 29.79 -5.09 26.04
C THR A 30 28.58 -4.41 25.41
N ILE A 31 27.50 -5.16 25.16
CA ILE A 31 26.25 -4.66 24.59
C ILE A 31 25.28 -4.27 25.71
N SER A 32 24.64 -3.11 25.60
CA SER A 32 23.49 -2.73 26.43
C SER A 32 22.33 -2.28 25.56
N VAL A 33 21.12 -2.77 25.86
CA VAL A 33 19.90 -2.46 25.09
C VAL A 33 19.01 -1.52 25.89
N HIS A 34 18.60 -0.42 25.26
CA HIS A 34 17.66 0.55 25.83
C HIS A 34 16.37 0.61 25.00
N GLU A 35 15.24 0.47 25.69
CA GLU A 35 13.91 0.43 25.08
C GLU A 35 13.34 1.84 24.85
N LEU A 36 12.69 2.03 23.70
CA LEU A 36 12.13 3.32 23.27
C LEU A 36 11.08 3.92 24.22
N TRP A 37 10.33 3.09 24.94
CA TRP A 37 9.21 3.53 25.79
C TRP A 37 9.60 3.81 27.24
N LYS A 38 10.86 3.57 27.64
CA LYS A 38 11.33 3.73 29.03
C LYS A 38 12.00 5.08 29.34
N VAL A 39 11.97 6.03 28.40
CA VAL A 39 12.67 7.33 28.51
C VAL A 39 12.33 8.08 29.79
N GLY A 40 11.08 8.05 30.27
CA GLY A 40 10.69 8.74 31.51
C GLY A 40 11.31 8.11 32.76
N GLU A 41 11.14 6.80 32.94
CA GLU A 41 11.61 6.06 34.13
C GLU A 41 13.13 5.91 34.17
N GLU A 42 13.79 5.87 33.00
CA GLU A 42 15.21 5.55 32.87
C GLU A 42 16.08 6.71 32.35
N PHE A 43 15.51 7.92 32.20
CA PHE A 43 16.18 9.07 31.56
C PHE A 43 17.62 9.27 32.01
N HIS A 44 17.83 9.40 33.33
CA HIS A 44 19.15 9.67 33.90
C HIS A 44 20.14 8.52 33.66
N ARG A 45 19.67 7.27 33.69
CA ARG A 45 20.50 6.10 33.41
C ARG A 45 20.92 6.06 31.95
N GLN A 46 19.98 6.28 31.04
CA GLN A 46 20.24 6.30 29.60
C GLN A 46 21.24 7.41 29.22
N VAL A 47 21.09 8.61 29.79
CA VAL A 47 22.03 9.71 29.58
C VAL A 47 23.44 9.36 30.09
N ALA A 48 23.54 8.74 31.27
CA ALA A 48 24.82 8.29 31.81
C ALA A 48 25.45 7.20 30.93
N ASP A 49 24.67 6.25 30.43
CA ASP A 49 25.16 5.19 29.56
C ASP A 49 25.63 5.72 28.20
N PHE A 50 24.98 6.73 27.63
CA PHE A 50 25.43 7.38 26.39
C PHE A 50 26.72 8.18 26.55
N ALA A 51 26.95 8.79 27.72
CA ALA A 51 28.20 9.51 27.99
C ALA A 51 29.43 8.58 28.04
N ASP A 52 29.21 7.31 28.38
CA ASP A 52 30.21 6.24 28.50
C ASP A 52 30.23 5.29 27.29
N ALA A 53 29.46 5.59 26.23
CA ALA A 53 29.36 4.73 25.06
C ALA A 53 30.52 4.96 24.07
N ASP A 54 31.07 3.88 23.51
CA ASP A 54 32.02 3.95 22.40
C ASP A 54 31.32 3.99 21.04
N MET A 55 30.12 3.39 20.94
CA MET A 55 29.30 3.38 19.73
C MET A 55 27.81 3.23 20.06
N LEU A 56 26.97 3.85 19.24
CA LEU A 56 25.51 3.78 19.33
C LEU A 56 24.91 3.17 18.05
N LEU A 57 24.21 2.05 18.19
CA LEU A 57 23.27 1.57 17.19
C LEU A 57 21.88 2.08 17.54
N ARG A 58 21.38 3.03 16.76
CA ARG A 58 20.06 3.63 16.99
C ARG A 58 19.10 3.14 15.93
N GLN A 59 18.01 2.50 16.33
CA GLN A 59 16.93 2.24 15.40
C GLN A 59 16.31 3.56 14.93
N ASP A 60 15.88 3.63 13.67
CA ASP A 60 15.27 4.84 13.13
C ASP A 60 13.90 5.13 13.76
N VAL A 61 13.93 5.92 14.83
CA VAL A 61 12.75 6.34 15.58
C VAL A 61 12.09 7.60 15.03
N ARG A 62 10.76 7.57 14.97
CA ARG A 62 9.91 8.73 14.63
C ARG A 62 10.23 9.91 15.55
N ASN A 63 10.25 11.11 14.97
CA ASN A 63 10.46 12.38 15.68
C ASN A 63 11.76 12.49 16.48
N TRP A 64 12.84 11.82 16.06
CA TRP A 64 14.14 11.93 16.72
C TRP A 64 14.61 13.38 16.95
N ARG A 65 14.30 14.29 16.03
CA ARG A 65 14.61 15.73 16.15
C ARG A 65 14.09 16.37 17.44
N GLN A 66 12.94 15.89 17.93
CA GLN A 66 12.25 16.37 19.13
C GLN A 66 12.43 15.43 20.34
N HIS A 67 13.19 14.35 20.18
CA HIS A 67 13.32 13.30 21.19
C HIS A 67 14.09 13.82 22.43
N PRO A 68 13.63 13.56 23.67
CA PRO A 68 14.25 14.10 24.89
C PRO A 68 15.74 13.76 25.05
N LEU A 69 16.15 12.56 24.63
CA LEU A 69 17.55 12.11 24.71
C LEU A 69 18.47 12.71 23.65
N ARG A 70 17.95 13.36 22.60
CA ARG A 70 18.76 13.83 21.46
C ARG A 70 19.84 14.81 21.91
N ASN A 71 19.46 15.79 22.74
CA ASN A 71 20.37 16.83 23.20
C ASN A 71 21.37 16.32 24.26
N SER A 72 21.16 15.10 24.77
CA SER A 72 22.04 14.45 25.74
C SER A 72 23.09 13.57 25.09
N LEU A 73 23.06 13.39 23.76
CA LEU A 73 24.09 12.61 23.06
C LEU A 73 25.41 13.40 22.96
N PRO A 74 26.57 12.75 23.20
CA PRO A 74 27.87 13.36 22.94
C PRO A 74 28.03 13.74 21.47
N GLU A 75 28.58 14.93 21.18
CA GLU A 75 28.70 15.46 19.80
C GLU A 75 29.47 14.56 18.83
N ARG A 76 30.39 13.72 19.33
CA ARG A 76 31.28 12.87 18.52
C ARG A 76 31.01 11.37 18.66
N LEU A 77 29.91 10.96 19.27
CA LEU A 77 29.59 9.54 19.46
C LEU A 77 29.32 8.87 18.09
N PRO A 78 30.14 7.89 17.63
CA PRO A 78 29.88 7.16 16.41
C PRO A 78 28.50 6.50 16.47
N THR A 79 27.63 6.85 15.52
CA THR A 79 26.24 6.40 15.52
C THR A 79 25.87 5.81 14.17
N VAL A 80 25.41 4.55 14.18
CA VAL A 80 24.78 3.91 13.02
C VAL A 80 23.27 3.91 13.24
N VAL A 81 22.54 4.47 12.27
CA VAL A 81 21.08 4.48 12.28
C VAL A 81 20.57 3.35 11.39
N PHE A 82 19.90 2.35 11.97
CA PHE A 82 19.40 1.18 11.23
C PHE A 82 17.86 1.19 11.13
N PRO A 83 17.28 0.55 10.09
CA PRO A 83 15.86 0.69 9.80
C PRO A 83 14.94 0.04 10.86
N TYR A 84 13.76 0.64 11.05
CA TYR A 84 12.63 0.00 11.70
C TYR A 84 11.77 -0.68 10.62
N VAL A 85 11.74 -2.02 10.62
CA VAL A 85 11.23 -2.78 9.49
C VAL A 85 9.81 -3.28 9.75
N TYR A 86 8.89 -2.98 8.84
CA TYR A 86 7.49 -3.43 8.85
C TYR A 86 6.92 -3.44 7.43
N VAL A 87 5.85 -4.21 7.19
CA VAL A 87 5.06 -4.18 5.95
C VAL A 87 3.59 -4.11 6.30
N ALA A 88 3.02 -2.91 6.19
CA ALA A 88 1.61 -2.71 6.52
C ALA A 88 0.65 -3.41 5.55
N ALA A 89 1.07 -3.61 4.30
CA ALA A 89 0.22 -4.15 3.23
C ALA A 89 -0.29 -5.58 3.50
N LEU A 90 0.40 -6.35 4.35
CA LEU A 90 -0.06 -7.68 4.78
C LEU A 90 -1.25 -7.60 5.75
N TRP A 91 -1.42 -6.48 6.45
CA TRP A 91 -2.48 -6.25 7.43
C TRP A 91 -3.01 -4.80 7.35
N PRO A 92 -3.71 -4.46 6.25
CA PRO A 92 -4.08 -3.07 5.92
C PRO A 92 -5.09 -2.42 6.87
N PHE A 93 -5.78 -3.20 7.70
CA PHE A 93 -6.82 -2.74 8.61
C PHE A 93 -6.33 -2.53 10.04
N ASP A 94 -5.03 -2.69 10.29
CA ASP A 94 -4.44 -2.49 11.61
C ASP A 94 -4.54 -1.02 12.07
N SER A 95 -4.88 -0.82 13.34
CA SER A 95 -5.14 0.49 13.94
C SER A 95 -3.93 1.40 14.03
N PHE A 96 -2.71 0.85 13.89
CA PHE A 96 -1.50 1.65 13.72
C PHE A 96 -1.60 2.58 12.49
N LEU A 97 -2.56 2.31 11.59
CA LEU A 97 -2.77 2.97 10.31
C LEU A 97 -4.19 3.51 10.11
N ALA A 98 -5.21 2.87 10.69
CA ALA A 98 -6.64 3.17 10.43
C ALA A 98 -7.45 3.72 11.63
N GLY A 99 -6.78 4.12 12.72
CA GLY A 99 -7.43 4.63 13.93
C GLY A 99 -7.63 3.55 15.00
N THR A 100 -7.58 3.95 16.28
CA THR A 100 -7.55 3.03 17.43
C THR A 100 -8.93 2.49 17.81
N ASP A 101 -9.07 1.17 17.93
CA ASP A 101 -10.18 0.52 18.64
C ASP A 101 -10.04 0.84 20.14
N GLN A 102 -10.59 1.99 20.55
CA GLN A 102 -10.42 2.49 21.91
C GLN A 102 -11.00 1.54 22.96
N GLU A 103 -12.06 0.81 22.62
CA GLU A 103 -12.69 -0.15 23.50
C GLU A 103 -11.82 -1.39 23.70
N MET A 104 -11.19 -1.88 22.62
CA MET A 104 -10.19 -2.94 22.72
C MET A 104 -8.95 -2.47 23.48
N VAL A 105 -8.50 -1.22 23.31
CA VAL A 105 -7.42 -0.62 24.11
C VAL A 105 -7.78 -0.60 25.60
N LYS A 106 -9.00 -0.19 25.94
CA LYS A 106 -9.49 -0.20 27.34
C LYS A 106 -9.52 -1.61 27.89
N ALA A 107 -10.06 -2.57 27.14
CA ALA A 107 -10.06 -3.98 27.52
C ALA A 107 -8.63 -4.50 27.74
N MET A 108 -7.71 -4.27 26.79
CA MET A 108 -6.30 -4.69 26.92
C MET A 108 -5.60 -4.06 28.12
N LYS A 109 -5.89 -2.80 28.46
CA LYS A 109 -5.38 -2.15 29.67
C LYS A 109 -5.95 -2.78 30.95
N ALA A 110 -7.25 -3.11 30.97
CA ALA A 110 -7.86 -3.86 32.06
C ALA A 110 -7.26 -5.27 32.22
N PHE A 111 -6.96 -5.94 31.09
CA PHE A 111 -6.33 -7.25 31.06
C PHE A 111 -4.81 -7.23 31.28
N GLN A 112 -4.11 -6.08 31.29
CA GLN A 112 -2.70 -6.03 31.66
C GLN A 112 -2.43 -6.55 33.09
N VAL A 113 -3.46 -6.62 33.94
CA VAL A 113 -3.41 -7.16 35.30
C VAL A 113 -3.65 -8.68 35.35
N ARG A 114 -4.20 -9.30 34.29
CA ARG A 114 -4.50 -10.74 34.20
C ARG A 114 -3.58 -11.43 33.19
N SER A 115 -3.00 -12.59 33.54
CA SER A 115 -2.09 -13.39 32.70
C SER A 115 -2.74 -14.01 31.44
N SER A 116 -3.98 -13.65 31.12
CA SER A 116 -4.79 -14.18 30.02
C SER A 116 -5.26 -13.04 29.12
N ARG A 117 -4.40 -12.56 28.22
CA ARG A 117 -4.86 -11.65 27.17
C ARG A 117 -5.68 -12.45 26.15
N PRO A 118 -6.93 -12.03 25.82
CA PRO A 118 -7.73 -12.73 24.82
C PRO A 118 -7.13 -12.61 23.42
N PHE A 119 -6.36 -11.55 23.16
CA PHE A 119 -5.62 -11.33 21.93
C PHE A 119 -4.17 -10.90 22.21
N PRO A 120 -3.21 -11.35 21.39
CA PRO A 120 -1.81 -10.91 21.44
C PRO A 120 -1.68 -9.39 21.34
N PHE A 121 -0.57 -8.85 21.84
CA PHE A 121 -0.22 -7.43 21.76
C PHE A 121 -0.63 -6.73 20.44
N GLY A 122 -1.21 -5.54 20.55
CA GLY A 122 -1.11 -4.45 19.57
C GLY A 122 -1.92 -4.54 18.28
N PHE A 123 -2.30 -5.73 17.81
CA PHE A 123 -3.11 -5.86 16.60
C PHE A 123 -4.55 -5.46 16.91
N GLN A 124 -5.03 -4.39 16.28
CA GLN A 124 -6.42 -3.95 16.44
C GLN A 124 -6.94 -3.69 15.04
N ASP A 125 -8.04 -4.33 14.70
CA ASP A 125 -8.61 -4.19 13.37
C ASP A 125 -9.69 -3.13 13.39
N ALA A 126 -9.43 -2.00 12.71
CA ALA A 126 -10.34 -0.85 12.72
C ALA A 126 -11.67 -1.16 12.02
N VAL A 127 -11.65 -2.05 11.02
CA VAL A 127 -12.87 -2.46 10.31
C VAL A 127 -13.73 -3.33 11.21
N LEU A 128 -13.15 -4.33 11.86
CA LEU A 128 -13.90 -5.17 12.80
C LEU A 128 -14.40 -4.38 14.01
N ALA A 129 -13.64 -3.38 14.46
CA ALA A 129 -14.11 -2.44 15.49
C ALA A 129 -15.37 -1.70 15.05
N ARG A 130 -15.38 -1.16 13.81
CA ARG A 130 -16.56 -0.50 13.23
C ARG A 130 -17.73 -1.47 13.04
N LEU A 131 -17.48 -2.65 12.47
CA LEU A 131 -18.51 -3.66 12.23
C LEU A 131 -19.16 -4.14 13.53
N ARG A 132 -18.43 -4.14 14.66
CA ARG A 132 -18.97 -4.41 15.99
C ARG A 132 -20.03 -3.40 16.44
N ASP A 133 -19.88 -2.14 16.05
CA ASP A 133 -20.84 -1.08 16.36
C ASP A 133 -22.04 -1.11 15.41
N GLU A 134 -21.85 -1.57 14.17
CA GLU A 134 -22.88 -1.61 13.13
C GLU A 134 -23.73 -2.89 13.14
N ILE A 135 -23.15 -4.03 13.55
CA ILE A 135 -23.76 -5.36 13.39
C ILE A 135 -23.68 -6.11 14.72
N SER A 136 -24.84 -6.49 15.28
CA SER A 136 -24.91 -7.19 16.56
C SER A 136 -24.51 -8.67 16.48
N ASP A 137 -24.83 -9.37 15.39
CA ASP A 137 -24.51 -10.79 15.20
C ASP A 137 -23.00 -11.00 14.85
N PRO A 138 -22.22 -11.71 15.69
CA PRO A 138 -20.82 -12.01 15.40
C PRO A 138 -20.58 -12.80 14.12
N SER A 139 -21.50 -13.72 13.78
CA SER A 139 -21.35 -14.55 12.58
C SER A 139 -21.50 -13.73 11.30
N GLU A 140 -22.47 -12.80 11.28
CA GLU A 140 -22.60 -11.79 10.22
C GLU A 140 -21.37 -10.88 10.13
N ARG A 141 -20.82 -10.43 11.27
CA ARG A 141 -19.60 -9.62 11.29
C ARG A 141 -18.41 -10.31 10.62
N LEU A 142 -18.15 -11.56 11.01
CA LEU A 142 -17.06 -12.35 10.43
C LEU A 142 -17.28 -12.57 8.93
N ARG A 143 -18.51 -12.90 8.51
CA ARG A 143 -18.87 -13.07 7.09
C ARG A 143 -18.53 -11.79 6.31
N ARG A 144 -19.07 -10.64 6.73
CA ARG A 144 -18.84 -9.36 6.03
C ARG A 144 -17.37 -8.98 5.99
N TYR A 145 -16.65 -9.18 7.09
CA TYR A 145 -15.22 -8.94 7.14
C TYR A 145 -14.46 -9.83 6.16
N ARG A 146 -14.67 -11.15 6.20
CA ARG A 146 -14.03 -12.13 5.32
C ARG A 146 -14.30 -11.87 3.83
N ASP A 147 -15.54 -11.49 3.53
CA ASP A 147 -16.03 -11.37 2.17
C ASP A 147 -15.87 -9.94 1.60
N PHE A 148 -15.31 -9.00 2.39
CA PHE A 148 -15.14 -7.57 2.05
C PHE A 148 -16.46 -6.83 1.76
N GLU A 149 -17.51 -7.13 2.54
CA GLU A 149 -18.82 -6.51 2.43
C GLU A 149 -18.97 -5.28 3.34
N PHE A 150 -18.07 -4.30 3.20
CA PHE A 150 -18.06 -3.07 3.99
C PHE A 150 -17.39 -1.90 3.24
N ASP A 151 -17.72 -0.67 3.64
CA ASP A 151 -17.23 0.55 3.01
C ASP A 151 -15.73 0.80 3.30
N ASP A 152 -15.07 1.67 2.50
CA ASP A 152 -13.70 2.15 2.76
C ASP A 152 -12.55 1.11 2.75
N VAL A 153 -12.70 -0.04 2.07
CA VAL A 153 -11.56 -0.90 1.73
C VAL A 153 -10.55 -0.10 0.87
N PRO A 154 -9.26 -0.04 1.24
CA PRO A 154 -8.22 0.56 0.40
C PRO A 154 -7.88 -0.39 -0.76
N ASP A 155 -7.48 0.15 -1.92
CA ASP A 155 -6.89 -0.67 -2.98
C ASP A 155 -5.62 -1.34 -2.43
N LEU A 156 -5.69 -2.65 -2.27
CA LEU A 156 -4.66 -3.43 -1.59
C LEU A 156 -3.35 -3.48 -2.38
N VAL A 157 -3.43 -3.55 -3.71
CA VAL A 157 -2.26 -3.57 -4.58
C VAL A 157 -1.57 -2.22 -4.51
N ARG A 158 -2.36 -1.15 -4.61
CA ARG A 158 -1.86 0.21 -4.51
C ARG A 158 -1.27 0.52 -3.14
N TYR A 159 -1.93 0.07 -2.08
CA TYR A 159 -1.41 0.19 -0.72
C TYR A 159 -0.07 -0.54 -0.53
N ALA A 160 0.09 -1.71 -1.17
CA ALA A 160 1.36 -2.41 -1.20
C ALA A 160 2.44 -1.63 -1.96
N GLU A 161 2.14 -1.07 -3.13
CA GLU A 161 3.09 -0.23 -3.88
C GLU A 161 3.61 0.95 -3.04
N PHE A 162 2.75 1.57 -2.22
CA PHE A 162 3.18 2.64 -1.30
C PHE A 162 4.12 2.14 -0.21
N GLU A 163 3.81 1.00 0.39
CA GLU A 163 4.68 0.39 1.39
C GLU A 163 6.03 -0.02 0.79
N GLU A 164 6.04 -0.56 -0.43
CA GLU A 164 7.28 -0.88 -1.17
C GLU A 164 8.10 0.37 -1.47
N ALA A 165 7.46 1.44 -1.95
CA ALA A 165 8.13 2.72 -2.22
C ALA A 165 8.73 3.34 -0.94
N ARG A 166 8.00 3.27 0.19
CA ARG A 166 8.51 3.68 1.51
C ARG A 166 9.76 2.90 1.88
N LEU A 167 9.73 1.57 1.76
CA LEU A 167 10.86 0.69 2.09
C LEU A 167 12.10 1.00 1.24
N LEU A 168 11.93 1.20 -0.07
CA LEU A 168 13.03 1.58 -0.97
C LEU A 168 13.56 2.99 -0.68
N ASN A 169 12.71 3.90 -0.20
CA ASN A 169 13.15 5.22 0.24
C ASN A 169 13.94 5.14 1.56
N ASP A 170 13.52 4.30 2.49
CA ASP A 170 14.25 4.07 3.75
C ASP A 170 15.65 3.51 3.47
N ASP A 171 15.77 2.59 2.51
CA ASP A 171 17.06 2.09 2.02
C ASP A 171 17.97 3.22 1.51
N ARG A 172 17.47 4.09 0.63
CA ARG A 172 18.23 5.25 0.11
C ARG A 172 18.66 6.21 1.23
N ARG A 173 17.77 6.47 2.19
CA ARG A 173 18.00 7.43 3.28
C ARG A 173 19.00 6.91 4.33
N LEU A 174 18.94 5.62 4.65
CA LEU A 174 19.75 5.01 5.70
C LEU A 174 21.00 4.30 5.14
N GLY A 175 21.06 4.09 3.82
CA GLY A 175 22.14 3.38 3.15
C GLY A 175 22.10 1.87 3.35
N PHE A 176 20.92 1.27 3.48
CA PHE A 176 20.69 -0.17 3.62
C PHE A 176 20.04 -0.74 2.34
N THR A 177 19.91 -2.07 2.25
CA THR A 177 19.18 -2.79 1.19
C THR A 177 18.05 -3.67 1.73
N ILE A 178 17.63 -3.43 2.97
CA ILE A 178 16.63 -4.22 3.68
C ILE A 178 15.24 -4.04 3.08
N GLY A 179 14.88 -2.82 2.69
CA GLY A 179 13.64 -2.55 1.99
C GLY A 179 13.55 -3.33 0.69
N ARG A 180 14.59 -3.27 -0.15
CA ARG A 180 14.71 -4.06 -1.38
C ARG A 180 14.59 -5.56 -1.12
N TYR A 181 15.30 -6.07 -0.10
CA TYR A 181 15.23 -7.47 0.30
C TYR A 181 13.78 -7.91 0.59
N VAL A 182 13.03 -7.06 1.30
CA VAL A 182 11.63 -7.30 1.61
C VAL A 182 10.77 -7.26 0.34
N VAL A 183 10.82 -6.18 -0.44
CA VAL A 183 10.03 -5.98 -1.67
C VAL A 183 10.19 -7.16 -2.64
N GLU A 184 11.43 -7.63 -2.80
CA GLU A 184 11.72 -8.74 -3.68
C GLU A 184 11.07 -10.03 -3.22
N ARG A 185 10.93 -10.29 -1.91
CA ARG A 185 10.67 -11.63 -1.33
C ARG A 185 9.36 -11.83 -0.59
N TYR A 186 8.74 -10.79 -0.03
CA TYR A 186 7.61 -10.94 0.90
C TYR A 186 6.37 -11.63 0.30
N ARG A 187 6.28 -11.69 -1.04
CA ARG A 187 5.22 -12.40 -1.78
C ARG A 187 5.40 -13.93 -1.79
N TYR A 188 6.62 -14.44 -1.64
CA TYR A 188 6.92 -15.88 -1.72
C TYR A 188 7.69 -16.43 -0.52
N VAL A 189 8.14 -15.57 0.40
CA VAL A 189 8.71 -15.95 1.69
C VAL A 189 7.98 -15.24 2.82
N ARG A 190 7.71 -15.97 3.91
CA ARG A 190 7.15 -15.38 5.14
C ARG A 190 8.22 -14.58 5.88
N LEU A 191 8.32 -13.29 5.56
CA LEU A 191 9.26 -12.37 6.22
C LEU A 191 8.72 -11.72 7.51
N PHE A 192 7.42 -11.85 7.80
CA PHE A 192 6.77 -11.26 8.97
C PHE A 192 5.81 -12.24 9.64
N HIS A 193 5.71 -12.17 10.96
CA HIS A 193 4.75 -12.89 11.79
C HIS A 193 3.54 -12.04 12.18
N ALA A 194 3.77 -10.73 12.32
CA ALA A 194 2.79 -9.67 12.51
C ALA A 194 3.38 -8.38 11.92
N ILE A 195 2.61 -7.29 11.86
CA ILE A 195 2.98 -6.04 11.18
C ILE A 195 4.40 -5.56 11.50
N VAL A 196 4.83 -5.67 12.77
CA VAL A 196 6.14 -5.19 13.26
C VAL A 196 7.06 -6.31 13.77
N HIS A 197 6.69 -7.58 13.57
CA HIS A 197 7.46 -8.75 14.01
C HIS A 197 8.09 -9.46 12.81
N PRO A 198 9.36 -9.15 12.48
CA PRO A 198 10.07 -9.83 11.40
C PRO A 198 10.38 -11.29 11.75
N ALA A 199 10.42 -12.14 10.73
CA ALA A 199 10.90 -13.50 10.83
C ALA A 199 12.43 -13.54 11.00
N ALA A 200 12.97 -14.66 11.47
CA ALA A 200 14.40 -14.84 11.73
C ALA A 200 15.28 -14.46 10.53
N GLU A 201 14.88 -14.87 9.32
CA GLU A 201 15.60 -14.55 8.08
C GLU A 201 15.85 -13.05 7.89
N LEU A 202 14.85 -12.21 8.19
CA LEU A 202 14.93 -10.77 8.04
C LEU A 202 15.75 -10.11 9.16
N ILE A 203 15.67 -10.63 10.38
CA ILE A 203 16.52 -10.18 11.51
C ILE A 203 18.00 -10.47 11.23
N GLU A 204 18.30 -11.65 10.72
CA GLU A 204 19.66 -12.05 10.37
C GLU A 204 20.19 -11.23 9.19
N GLN A 205 19.36 -10.95 8.17
CA GLN A 205 19.72 -10.07 7.06
C GLN A 205 20.01 -8.64 7.53
N LEU A 206 19.16 -8.08 8.40
CA LEU A 206 19.38 -6.77 9.01
C LEU A 206 20.68 -6.74 9.81
N THR A 207 20.94 -7.78 10.61
CA THR A 207 22.16 -7.87 11.41
C THR A 207 23.41 -7.95 10.54
N TRP A 208 23.35 -8.71 9.43
CA TRP A 208 24.44 -8.80 8.46
C TRP A 208 24.82 -7.43 7.88
N GLU A 209 23.84 -6.63 7.45
CA GLU A 209 24.11 -5.29 6.93
C GLU A 209 24.63 -4.33 8.02
N ILE A 210 24.12 -4.44 9.26
CA ILE A 210 24.63 -3.67 10.41
C ILE A 210 26.11 -3.99 10.66
N LEU A 211 26.52 -5.26 10.64
CA LEU A 211 27.91 -5.68 10.82
C LEU A 211 28.84 -4.99 9.80
N SER A 212 28.43 -4.94 8.52
CA SER A 212 29.18 -4.22 7.49
C SER A 212 29.30 -2.72 7.80
N LYS A 213 28.22 -2.07 8.28
CA LYS A 213 28.24 -0.64 8.65
C LYS A 213 29.15 -0.30 9.82
N ILE A 214 29.41 -1.26 10.72
CA ILE A 214 30.33 -1.09 11.84
C ILE A 214 31.75 -1.63 11.54
N GLY A 215 32.04 -1.95 10.27
CA GLY A 215 33.37 -2.36 9.83
C GLY A 215 33.70 -3.84 10.04
N ILE A 216 32.69 -4.68 10.25
CA ILE A 216 32.85 -6.13 10.37
C ILE A 216 32.37 -6.79 9.08
N GLU A 217 33.32 -7.22 8.26
CA GLU A 217 33.03 -7.96 7.03
C GLU A 217 32.93 -9.47 7.32
N MET A 218 31.81 -10.06 6.95
CA MET A 218 31.63 -11.51 6.96
C MET A 218 30.63 -11.98 5.91
N PRO A 219 30.77 -13.21 5.39
CA PRO A 219 29.75 -13.84 4.54
C PRO A 219 28.41 -13.95 5.27
N ARG A 220 27.29 -13.83 4.55
CA ARG A 220 25.93 -13.82 5.12
C ARG A 220 25.59 -15.14 5.83
N GLU A 221 26.10 -16.24 5.32
CA GLU A 221 25.98 -17.60 5.86
C GLU A 221 26.67 -17.79 7.22
N ASN A 222 27.58 -16.90 7.59
CA ASN A 222 28.30 -16.95 8.87
C ASN A 222 27.63 -16.12 9.97
N VAL A 223 26.56 -15.39 9.65
CA VAL A 223 25.79 -14.66 10.66
C VAL A 223 25.05 -15.67 11.55
N PRO A 224 25.17 -15.58 12.89
CA PRO A 224 24.50 -16.50 13.80
C PRO A 224 22.99 -16.53 13.58
N ALA A 225 22.39 -17.72 13.66
CA ALA A 225 20.95 -17.88 13.52
C ALA A 225 20.21 -17.22 14.70
N PHE A 226 19.11 -16.53 14.41
CA PHE A 226 18.25 -15.99 15.46
C PHE A 226 17.41 -17.11 16.08
N ARG A 227 17.74 -17.52 17.32
CA ARG A 227 17.11 -18.67 18.01
C ARG A 227 16.10 -18.28 19.09
N ASP A 228 15.98 -17.00 19.42
CA ASP A 228 15.02 -16.52 20.41
C ASP A 228 13.59 -16.56 19.83
N ALA A 229 12.67 -17.20 20.54
CA ALA A 229 11.29 -17.38 20.07
C ALA A 229 10.39 -16.14 20.25
N SER A 230 10.88 -15.09 20.93
CA SER A 230 10.10 -13.88 21.28
C SER A 230 9.35 -13.26 20.10
N MET A 231 9.92 -13.26 18.89
CA MET A 231 9.28 -12.73 17.68
C MET A 231 8.27 -13.69 17.04
N LYS A 232 8.39 -15.00 17.29
CA LYS A 232 7.56 -16.06 16.70
C LYS A 232 6.42 -16.52 17.61
N ASN A 233 6.47 -16.20 18.90
CA ASN A 233 5.52 -16.65 19.93
C ASN A 233 4.06 -16.25 19.66
N TYR A 234 3.80 -15.39 18.68
CA TYR A 234 2.47 -15.20 18.14
C TYR A 234 2.53 -14.77 16.67
N GLN A 235 1.49 -15.10 15.91
CA GLN A 235 1.32 -14.74 14.51
C GLN A 235 -0.11 -14.25 14.23
N VAL A 236 -0.25 -13.24 13.37
CA VAL A 236 -1.55 -12.74 12.87
C VAL A 236 -1.85 -13.36 11.50
N PRO A 237 -3.04 -13.95 11.29
CA PRO A 237 -3.44 -14.40 9.97
C PRO A 237 -3.50 -13.27 8.94
N VAL A 238 -3.04 -13.52 7.71
CA VAL A 238 -3.24 -12.59 6.58
C VAL A 238 -4.63 -12.82 5.99
N HIS A 239 -5.34 -11.74 5.68
CA HIS A 239 -6.71 -11.82 5.15
C HIS A 239 -6.75 -12.54 3.78
N PRO A 240 -7.69 -13.47 3.51
CA PRO A 240 -7.76 -14.21 2.25
C PRO A 240 -7.81 -13.32 1.00
N LYS A 241 -8.56 -12.21 1.06
CA LYS A 241 -8.60 -11.22 -0.03
C LYS A 241 -7.25 -10.50 -0.22
N VAL A 242 -6.47 -10.27 0.84
CA VAL A 242 -5.11 -9.73 0.76
C VAL A 242 -4.13 -10.74 0.15
N ILE A 243 -4.25 -12.01 0.52
CA ILE A 243 -3.46 -13.11 -0.08
C ILE A 243 -3.66 -13.12 -1.60
N ALA A 244 -4.91 -13.09 -2.05
CA ALA A 244 -5.25 -13.07 -3.48
C ALA A 244 -4.77 -11.79 -4.17
N ALA A 245 -5.01 -10.62 -3.57
CA ALA A 245 -4.61 -9.32 -4.11
C ALA A 245 -3.12 -9.21 -4.38
N LEU A 246 -2.31 -9.62 -3.40
CA LEU A 246 -0.86 -9.45 -3.44
C LEU A 246 -0.13 -10.64 -4.08
N GLY A 247 -0.88 -11.68 -4.46
CA GLY A 247 -0.33 -12.91 -5.05
C GLY A 247 0.62 -13.64 -4.11
N LEU A 248 0.27 -13.74 -2.81
CA LEU A 248 1.12 -14.41 -1.84
C LEU A 248 1.11 -15.93 -2.06
N THR A 249 2.28 -16.56 -2.09
CA THR A 249 2.42 -18.01 -2.40
C THR A 249 2.80 -18.88 -1.19
N TRP A 250 3.25 -18.27 -0.09
CA TRP A 250 3.63 -18.97 1.14
C TRP A 250 2.47 -19.16 2.13
N VAL A 251 1.27 -18.65 1.78
CA VAL A 251 0.09 -18.64 2.64
C VAL A 251 -1.18 -18.83 1.81
N ASP A 252 -2.15 -19.50 2.40
CA ASP A 252 -3.49 -19.70 1.86
C ASP A 252 -4.56 -19.55 2.95
N ALA A 253 -5.83 -19.72 2.58
CA ALA A 253 -6.96 -19.60 3.50
C ALA A 253 -6.97 -20.67 4.63
N ASN A 254 -6.24 -21.78 4.48
CA ASN A 254 -6.21 -22.89 5.43
C ASN A 254 -4.97 -22.87 6.34
N SER A 255 -4.07 -21.90 6.14
CA SER A 255 -2.85 -21.74 6.89
C SER A 255 -3.15 -21.53 8.38
N ARG A 256 -2.33 -22.15 9.25
CA ARG A 256 -2.44 -22.06 10.71
C ARG A 256 -1.35 -21.18 11.32
N TYR A 257 -1.71 -20.47 12.39
CA TYR A 257 -0.91 -19.41 13.01
C TYR A 257 -0.80 -19.61 14.52
N ILE A 258 0.42 -19.46 15.05
CA ILE A 258 0.70 -19.61 16.49
C ILE A 258 0.02 -18.49 17.29
N GLN A 259 -0.65 -18.85 18.37
CA GLN A 259 -1.34 -17.95 19.28
C GLN A 259 -0.57 -17.79 20.61
N PRO A 260 -0.85 -16.74 21.42
CA PRO A 260 -0.10 -16.47 22.64
C PRO A 260 -0.13 -17.58 23.70
N ASP A 261 -1.19 -18.39 23.68
CA ASP A 261 -1.35 -19.56 24.54
C ASP A 261 -0.63 -20.81 23.98
N GLY A 262 0.09 -20.67 22.87
CA GLY A 262 0.78 -21.75 22.16
C GLY A 262 -0.11 -22.56 21.23
N THR A 263 -1.42 -22.27 21.15
CA THR A 263 -2.34 -22.95 20.22
C THR A 263 -2.15 -22.47 18.78
N MET A 264 -2.75 -23.17 17.82
CA MET A 264 -2.69 -22.84 16.40
C MET A 264 -4.10 -22.54 15.88
N ALA A 265 -4.30 -21.36 15.28
CA ALA A 265 -5.58 -20.94 14.74
C ALA A 265 -5.52 -20.68 13.22
N THR A 266 -6.60 -20.98 12.49
CA THR A 266 -6.82 -20.49 11.11
C THR A 266 -7.27 -19.03 11.10
N PHE A 267 -7.42 -18.44 9.91
CA PHE A 267 -8.00 -17.09 9.76
C PHE A 267 -9.39 -16.99 10.40
N ASP A 268 -10.32 -17.89 10.05
CA ASP A 268 -11.69 -17.88 10.58
C ASP A 268 -11.73 -18.15 12.10
N GLU A 269 -10.87 -19.04 12.60
CA GLU A 269 -10.78 -19.31 14.05
C GLU A 269 -10.26 -18.09 14.83
N TYR A 270 -9.29 -17.36 14.30
CA TYR A 270 -8.71 -16.17 14.94
C TYR A 270 -9.68 -14.99 14.91
N PHE A 271 -10.17 -14.63 13.72
CA PHE A 271 -11.05 -13.48 13.53
C PHE A 271 -12.49 -13.77 13.97
N GLY A 272 -12.91 -15.03 14.04
CA GLY A 272 -14.17 -15.43 14.68
C GLY A 272 -14.16 -15.09 16.17
N ARG A 273 -13.07 -15.42 16.90
CA ARG A 273 -12.91 -14.99 18.30
C ARG A 273 -12.97 -13.47 18.44
N TYR A 274 -12.36 -12.73 17.51
CA TYR A 274 -12.39 -11.26 17.50
C TYR A 274 -13.80 -10.72 17.26
N ALA A 275 -14.53 -11.28 16.30
CA ALA A 275 -15.91 -10.92 16.02
C ALA A 275 -16.85 -11.27 17.18
N ASP A 276 -16.61 -12.39 17.88
CA ASP A 276 -17.39 -12.81 19.05
C ASP A 276 -17.15 -11.94 20.30
N PHE A 277 -16.10 -11.12 20.31
CA PHE A 277 -15.75 -10.30 21.46
C PHE A 277 -16.86 -9.26 21.77
N GLN A 278 -17.58 -9.46 22.89
CA GLN A 278 -18.63 -8.55 23.38
C GLN A 278 -18.14 -7.69 24.54
N LEU A 279 -18.39 -6.38 24.45
CA LEU A 279 -18.02 -5.37 25.46
C LEU A 279 -18.80 -5.49 26.80
N GLY A 280 -19.99 -6.12 26.75
CA GLY A 280 -20.99 -6.05 27.82
C GLY A 280 -20.70 -6.84 29.09
N ALA A 281 -19.84 -7.85 29.06
CA ALA A 281 -19.47 -8.59 30.28
C ALA A 281 -18.44 -7.83 31.15
N THR A 282 -17.71 -6.88 30.57
CA THR A 282 -16.56 -6.23 31.20
C THR A 282 -16.84 -4.83 31.77
N SER A 283 -17.83 -4.07 31.27
CA SER A 283 -18.12 -2.74 31.83
C SER A 283 -18.73 -2.84 33.23
N MET A 284 -19.67 -3.76 33.45
CA MET A 284 -20.31 -3.97 34.75
C MET A 284 -19.33 -4.48 35.81
N GLU A 285 -18.35 -5.30 35.41
CA GLU A 285 -17.27 -5.78 36.29
C GLU A 285 -16.22 -4.70 36.58
N LEU A 286 -15.92 -3.82 35.61
CA LEU A 286 -15.00 -2.68 35.78
C LEU A 286 -15.61 -1.57 36.63
N ASP A 287 -16.88 -1.22 36.39
CA ASP A 287 -17.63 -0.23 37.18
C ASP A 287 -17.80 -0.72 38.63
N ALA A 288 -18.02 -2.02 38.82
CA ALA A 288 -18.02 -2.64 40.15
C ALA A 288 -16.63 -2.59 40.81
N CYS A 289 -15.55 -2.85 40.07
CA CYS A 289 -14.18 -2.78 40.61
C CYS A 289 -13.76 -1.36 41.00
N ASP A 290 -14.09 -0.35 40.19
CA ASP A 290 -13.83 1.05 40.48
C ASP A 290 -14.70 1.57 41.63
N ALA A 291 -15.96 1.15 41.71
CA ALA A 291 -16.83 1.42 42.86
C ALA A 291 -16.30 0.79 44.15
N ILE A 292 -15.78 -0.45 44.09
CA ILE A 292 -15.18 -1.15 45.24
C ILE A 292 -13.85 -0.49 45.66
N LEU A 293 -13.02 -0.05 44.72
CA LEU A 293 -11.77 0.68 45.01
C LEU A 293 -12.04 2.08 45.59
N ALA A 294 -13.06 2.78 45.08
CA ALA A 294 -13.50 4.06 45.62
C ALA A 294 -14.10 3.90 47.02
N ALA A 295 -14.92 2.87 47.26
CA ALA A 295 -15.45 2.52 48.58
C ALA A 295 -14.34 2.14 49.56
N ALA A 296 -13.35 1.33 49.13
CA ALA A 296 -12.19 0.97 49.95
C ALA A 296 -11.38 2.22 50.35
N ASN A 297 -11.15 3.15 49.43
CA ASN A 297 -10.46 4.42 49.72
C ASN A 297 -11.30 5.35 50.62
N ALA A 298 -12.62 5.39 50.48
CA ALA A 298 -13.53 6.14 51.34
C ALA A 298 -13.54 5.61 52.78
N VAL A 299 -13.48 4.27 52.95
CA VAL A 299 -13.36 3.59 54.25
C VAL A 299 -11.99 3.85 54.89
N ILE A 300 -10.91 3.83 54.10
CA ILE A 300 -9.56 4.23 54.54
C ILE A 300 -9.54 5.69 55.02
N GLY A 301 -10.35 6.55 54.40
CA GLY A 301 -10.57 7.95 54.79
C GLY A 301 -11.57 8.18 55.93
N GLY A 302 -12.15 7.12 56.53
CA GLY A 302 -13.03 7.20 57.70
C GLY A 302 -14.52 7.42 57.41
N ARG A 303 -14.98 7.25 56.16
CA ARG A 303 -16.42 7.29 55.81
C ARG A 303 -17.08 5.90 55.86
N ASP A 304 -18.39 5.90 56.09
CA ASP A 304 -19.25 4.70 56.05
C ASP A 304 -19.42 4.18 54.61
N ALA A 305 -19.11 2.90 54.40
CA ALA A 305 -19.08 2.28 53.07
C ALA A 305 -20.47 2.18 52.43
N GLY A 306 -21.50 1.88 53.24
CA GLY A 306 -22.87 1.69 52.75
C GLY A 306 -23.47 2.98 52.22
N THR A 307 -23.28 4.09 52.93
CA THR A 307 -23.78 5.41 52.52
C THR A 307 -23.13 5.89 51.22
N PHE A 308 -21.81 5.68 51.05
CA PHE A 308 -21.09 6.10 49.85
C PHE A 308 -21.49 5.31 48.60
N ILE A 309 -21.64 3.99 48.72
CA ILE A 309 -22.07 3.13 47.60
C ILE A 309 -23.48 3.51 47.15
N HIS A 310 -24.39 3.81 48.08
CA HIS A 310 -25.75 4.24 47.79
C HIS A 310 -25.81 5.61 47.08
N GLU A 311 -24.96 6.58 47.45
CA GLU A 311 -24.87 7.90 46.79
C GLU A 311 -24.23 7.82 45.39
N TYR A 312 -23.18 7.01 45.23
CA TYR A 312 -22.44 6.85 43.97
C TYR A 312 -23.31 6.20 42.88
N TYR A 313 -24.12 5.19 43.23
CA TYR A 313 -25.01 4.53 42.27
C TYR A 313 -26.20 5.42 41.85
N HIS A 314 -26.69 6.27 42.76
CA HIS A 314 -27.78 7.20 42.47
C HIS A 314 -27.37 8.29 41.46
N GLN A 315 -26.07 8.60 41.36
CA GLN A 315 -25.51 9.52 40.36
C GLN A 315 -25.34 8.88 38.97
N LEU A 316 -25.29 7.54 38.88
CA LEU A 316 -25.09 6.80 37.62
C LEU A 316 -26.40 6.47 36.88
N GLY A 317 -27.57 6.82 37.42
CA GLY A 317 -28.84 6.80 36.70
C GLY A 317 -29.46 5.41 36.40
N GLY A 318 -29.04 4.36 37.09
CA GLY A 318 -29.54 2.99 36.87
C GLY A 318 -30.95 2.72 37.41
N THR A 319 -31.82 2.10 36.60
CA THR A 319 -33.24 1.81 36.88
C THR A 319 -33.51 0.45 37.54
N GLN A 320 -32.49 -0.29 37.98
CA GLN A 320 -32.66 -1.56 38.71
C GLN A 320 -32.15 -1.46 40.15
N ILE A 321 -32.91 -0.75 40.99
CA ILE A 321 -32.63 -0.58 42.41
C ILE A 321 -32.96 -1.85 43.22
N GLU A 322 -33.92 -2.66 42.79
CA GLU A 322 -34.47 -3.76 43.62
C GLU A 322 -33.52 -4.96 43.85
N GLU A 323 -32.67 -5.33 42.88
CA GLU A 323 -31.69 -6.42 43.06
C GLU A 323 -30.50 -6.00 43.94
N PHE A 324 -30.14 -4.71 43.91
CA PHE A 324 -29.05 -4.16 44.73
C PHE A 324 -29.50 -3.92 46.18
N ASP A 325 -30.77 -3.54 46.38
CA ASP A 325 -31.39 -3.41 47.70
C ASP A 325 -31.56 -4.78 48.37
N ALA A 326 -31.75 -5.85 47.59
CA ALA A 326 -31.71 -7.23 48.08
C ALA A 326 -30.29 -7.67 48.51
N LEU A 327 -29.25 -7.21 47.79
CA LEU A 327 -27.83 -7.40 48.13
C LEU A 327 -27.42 -6.62 49.38
N ALA A 328 -27.89 -5.39 49.54
CA ALA A 328 -27.67 -4.56 50.72
C ALA A 328 -28.36 -5.12 51.97
N ARG A 329 -29.55 -5.72 51.83
CA ARG A 329 -30.29 -6.38 52.92
C ARG A 329 -29.67 -7.71 53.37
N LEU A 330 -28.83 -8.34 52.55
CA LEU A 330 -28.09 -9.57 52.88
C LEU A 330 -26.83 -9.32 53.73
N LEU A 331 -26.56 -8.08 54.14
CA LEU A 331 -25.38 -7.68 54.90
C LEU A 331 -25.67 -7.33 56.38
N PRO A 332 -26.03 -8.28 57.28
CA PRO A 332 -25.94 -8.03 58.73
C PRO A 332 -24.56 -8.30 59.33
N THR A 333 -23.55 -8.66 58.54
CA THR A 333 -22.20 -8.89 59.08
C THR A 333 -21.15 -8.53 58.03
N GLU A 334 -20.62 -7.32 58.13
CA GLU A 334 -19.84 -6.58 57.13
C GLU A 334 -18.57 -7.27 56.59
N GLN A 335 -18.17 -8.44 57.09
CA GLN A 335 -16.86 -9.02 56.84
C GLN A 335 -16.89 -10.34 56.05
N ILE A 336 -17.91 -11.18 56.24
CA ILE A 336 -18.02 -12.49 55.56
C ILE A 336 -18.52 -12.32 54.12
N ALA A 337 -19.39 -11.35 53.89
CA ALA A 337 -20.01 -11.12 52.59
C ALA A 337 -19.06 -10.48 51.57
N ILE A 338 -18.11 -9.64 51.99
CA ILE A 338 -17.08 -9.06 51.10
C ILE A 338 -16.15 -10.18 50.58
N VAL A 339 -15.84 -11.17 51.42
CA VAL A 339 -15.01 -12.33 51.04
C VAL A 339 -15.78 -13.27 50.11
N GLN A 340 -17.06 -13.54 50.38
CA GLN A 340 -17.91 -14.35 49.49
C GLN A 340 -18.19 -13.65 48.15
N LEU A 341 -18.29 -12.33 48.14
CA LEU A 341 -18.43 -11.52 46.92
C LEU A 341 -17.13 -11.55 46.10
N ALA A 342 -15.96 -11.43 46.74
CA ALA A 342 -14.66 -11.54 46.07
C ALA A 342 -14.39 -12.94 45.48
N ASP A 343 -14.83 -14.00 46.15
CA ASP A 343 -14.72 -15.39 45.69
C ASP A 343 -15.70 -15.69 44.53
N ARG A 344 -16.92 -15.16 44.58
CA ARG A 344 -17.88 -15.23 43.44
C ARG A 344 -17.43 -14.42 42.22
N LEU A 345 -16.78 -13.27 42.43
CA LEU A 345 -16.32 -12.37 41.37
C LEU A 345 -14.88 -12.63 40.88
N ARG A 346 -14.16 -13.60 41.48
CA ARG A 346 -12.78 -14.01 41.13
C ARG A 346 -11.79 -12.82 41.01
N LEU A 347 -11.76 -11.94 42.02
CA LEU A 347 -10.92 -10.73 42.06
C LEU A 347 -9.41 -11.03 42.28
N PRO A 348 -8.47 -10.16 41.83
CA PRO A 348 -7.02 -10.38 41.97
C PRO A 348 -6.58 -10.42 43.44
N ALA A 349 -5.48 -11.14 43.72
CA ALA A 349 -5.09 -11.46 45.09
C ALA A 349 -4.56 -10.27 45.91
N LEU A 350 -3.95 -9.24 45.31
CA LEU A 350 -3.40 -8.09 46.05
C LEU A 350 -4.49 -7.18 46.66
N PRO A 351 -5.54 -6.78 45.91
CA PRO A 351 -6.69 -6.05 46.45
C PRO A 351 -7.45 -6.87 47.50
N THR A 352 -7.65 -8.17 47.26
CA THR A 352 -8.32 -9.07 48.21
C THR A 352 -7.53 -9.21 49.52
N VAL A 353 -6.20 -9.29 49.44
CA VAL A 353 -5.30 -9.29 50.61
C VAL A 353 -5.29 -7.94 51.32
N ALA A 354 -5.29 -6.82 50.59
CA ALA A 354 -5.38 -5.49 51.19
C ALA A 354 -6.74 -5.29 51.91
N ILE A 355 -7.84 -5.72 51.32
CA ILE A 355 -9.18 -5.69 51.92
C ILE A 355 -9.22 -6.61 53.15
N LEU A 356 -8.77 -7.87 53.04
CA LEU A 356 -8.66 -8.81 54.17
C LEU A 356 -7.79 -8.26 55.31
N LEU A 357 -6.62 -7.68 55.02
CA LEU A 357 -5.70 -7.11 56.02
C LEU A 357 -6.25 -5.83 56.67
N THR A 358 -7.09 -5.07 55.95
CA THR A 358 -7.75 -3.87 56.49
C THR A 358 -8.95 -4.23 57.34
N SER A 359 -9.71 -5.28 56.97
CA SER A 359 -10.78 -5.87 57.78
C SER A 359 -10.25 -6.56 59.05
N LEU A 360 -9.05 -7.16 58.98
CA LEU A 360 -8.36 -7.79 60.11
C LEU A 360 -7.95 -6.82 61.22
N ARG A 361 -7.81 -5.51 60.94
CA ARG A 361 -7.51 -4.47 61.96
C ARG A 361 -8.58 -4.32 63.04
N ARG A 362 -9.79 -4.87 62.84
CA ARG A 362 -10.90 -4.77 63.80
C ARG A 362 -11.34 -6.12 64.41
N VAL A 363 -10.68 -7.22 64.08
CA VAL A 363 -11.03 -8.54 64.62
C VAL A 363 -10.45 -8.69 66.02
N ARG A 364 -11.31 -8.62 67.05
CA ARG A 364 -11.00 -9.17 68.37
C ARG A 364 -11.61 -10.56 68.45
N THR A 365 -10.77 -11.56 68.72
CA THR A 365 -11.08 -12.96 69.09
C THR A 365 -11.15 -14.01 67.97
N ALA A 366 -10.95 -15.26 68.41
CA ALA A 366 -10.34 -16.38 67.71
C ALA A 366 -11.33 -17.15 66.80
N ASP A 367 -11.21 -16.96 65.49
CA ASP A 367 -11.98 -17.70 64.50
C ASP A 367 -11.06 -18.60 63.66
N GLU A 368 -11.19 -19.92 63.81
CA GLU A 368 -10.37 -20.92 63.11
C GLU A 368 -10.66 -20.96 61.58
N TRP A 369 -11.84 -20.49 61.17
CA TRP A 369 -12.25 -20.45 59.77
C TRP A 369 -11.45 -19.43 58.94
N LEU A 370 -11.07 -18.30 59.55
CA LEU A 370 -10.27 -17.26 58.91
C LEU A 370 -8.82 -17.73 58.69
N HIS A 371 -8.29 -18.55 59.61
CA HIS A 371 -6.95 -19.14 59.53
C HIS A 371 -6.81 -20.15 58.38
N TRP A 372 -7.83 -20.98 58.15
CA TRP A 372 -7.81 -21.99 57.08
C TRP A 372 -7.90 -21.36 55.68
N ASN A 373 -8.68 -20.29 55.52
CA ASN A 373 -8.84 -19.59 54.25
C ASN A 373 -7.64 -18.72 53.87
N LEU A 374 -6.95 -18.11 54.85
CA LEU A 374 -5.73 -17.33 54.59
C LEU A 374 -4.59 -18.24 54.09
N ALA A 375 -4.43 -19.44 54.67
CA ALA A 375 -3.46 -20.43 54.22
C ALA A 375 -3.75 -20.94 52.80
N ARG A 376 -5.04 -21.16 52.46
CA ARG A 376 -5.46 -21.55 51.10
C ARG A 376 -5.16 -20.46 50.06
N HIS A 377 -5.39 -19.19 50.40
CA HIS A 377 -5.13 -18.06 49.49
C HIS A 377 -3.63 -17.76 49.32
N LEU A 378 -2.81 -17.97 50.36
CA LEU A 378 -1.36 -17.88 50.24
C LEU A 378 -0.77 -19.01 49.37
N SER A 379 -1.39 -20.20 49.36
CA SER A 379 -1.03 -21.28 48.44
C SER A 379 -1.37 -20.95 46.98
N VAL A 380 -2.51 -20.30 46.72
CA VAL A 380 -2.91 -19.85 45.37
C VAL A 380 -2.00 -18.75 44.83
N LEU A 381 -1.45 -17.91 45.71
CA LEU A 381 -0.46 -16.88 45.37
C LEU A 381 0.90 -17.46 44.93
N TYR A 382 1.27 -18.66 45.42
CA TYR A 382 2.47 -19.40 45.02
C TYR A 382 2.31 -19.99 43.61
N ASP A 383 1.16 -20.59 43.31
CA ASP A 383 0.85 -21.16 41.98
C ASP A 383 0.69 -20.08 40.89
N ALA A 384 0.41 -18.83 41.28
CA ALA A 384 0.26 -17.68 40.39
C ALA A 384 1.56 -16.91 40.06
N GLY A 385 2.73 -17.37 40.54
CA GLY A 385 4.04 -16.86 40.09
C GLY A 385 4.48 -15.50 40.65
N VAL A 386 4.02 -15.10 41.84
CA VAL A 386 4.55 -13.90 42.52
C VAL A 386 6.03 -14.14 42.91
N PRO A 387 6.97 -13.21 42.64
CA PRO A 387 8.40 -13.47 42.84
C PRO A 387 8.76 -13.86 44.29
N GLU A 388 9.45 -15.01 44.46
CA GLU A 388 9.89 -15.60 45.75
C GLU A 388 10.64 -14.62 46.67
N ALA A 389 11.22 -13.53 46.14
CA ALA A 389 12.06 -12.61 46.89
C ALA A 389 11.31 -11.57 47.74
N ARG A 390 10.02 -11.30 47.50
CA ARG A 390 9.29 -10.21 48.18
C ARG A 390 8.32 -10.66 49.27
N LEU A 391 7.84 -11.89 49.22
CA LEU A 391 6.95 -12.43 50.26
C LEU A 391 7.69 -12.65 51.61
N PRO A 392 8.92 -13.19 51.64
CA PRO A 392 9.68 -13.37 52.88
C PRO A 392 10.09 -12.04 53.51
N ALA A 393 10.42 -11.02 52.70
CA ALA A 393 10.81 -9.69 53.18
C ALA A 393 9.63 -8.93 53.80
N ALA A 394 8.43 -9.05 53.24
CA ALA A 394 7.21 -8.46 53.79
C ALA A 394 6.79 -9.16 55.11
N LEU A 395 6.88 -10.49 55.17
CA LEU A 395 6.64 -11.26 56.40
C LEU A 395 7.73 -11.03 57.47
N HIS A 396 9.02 -10.91 57.08
CA HIS A 396 10.11 -10.55 58.00
C HIS A 396 9.95 -9.13 58.55
N ALA A 397 9.56 -8.16 57.72
CA ALA A 397 9.29 -6.79 58.16
C ALA A 397 8.11 -6.71 59.14
N MET A 398 7.11 -7.59 58.99
CA MET A 398 6.02 -7.76 59.95
C MET A 398 6.47 -8.40 61.27
N ILE A 399 7.30 -9.45 61.23
CA ILE A 399 7.80 -10.15 62.44
C ILE A 399 8.83 -9.31 63.21
N ALA A 400 9.61 -8.49 62.50
CA ALA A 400 10.59 -7.56 63.09
C ALA A 400 9.95 -6.31 63.73
N ASN A 401 8.64 -6.08 63.51
CA ASN A 401 7.92 -4.99 64.13
C ASN A 401 7.49 -5.36 65.56
N GLU A 402 8.22 -4.86 66.53
CA GLU A 402 8.10 -5.19 67.96
C GLU A 402 6.71 -4.88 68.56
N THR A 403 5.98 -3.93 67.97
CA THR A 403 4.63 -3.52 68.40
C THR A 403 3.57 -4.52 67.93
N LEU A 404 3.71 -5.06 66.72
CA LEU A 404 2.82 -6.10 66.17
C LEU A 404 3.04 -7.45 66.85
N ARG A 405 4.29 -7.78 67.21
CA ARG A 405 4.64 -9.05 67.87
C ARG A 405 4.04 -9.18 69.28
N LYS A 406 3.87 -8.07 69.99
CA LYS A 406 3.25 -8.00 71.33
C LYS A 406 1.72 -8.09 71.32
N GLN A 407 1.08 -7.96 70.14
CA GLN A 407 -0.38 -7.96 69.98
C GLN A 407 -0.94 -9.27 69.40
N LEU A 408 -0.07 -10.22 69.01
CA LEU A 408 -0.48 -11.53 68.51
C LEU A 408 -0.81 -12.48 69.69
N PRO A 409 -1.91 -13.25 69.65
CA PRO A 409 -2.23 -14.22 70.69
C PRO A 409 -1.19 -15.36 70.72
N SER A 410 -0.93 -15.92 71.90
CA SER A 410 0.09 -16.97 72.12
C SER A 410 -0.08 -18.22 71.24
N SER A 411 -1.27 -18.45 70.67
CA SER A 411 -1.53 -19.51 69.69
C SER A 411 -0.87 -19.28 68.33
N LEU A 412 -0.49 -18.04 67.99
CA LEU A 412 0.30 -17.72 66.80
C LEU A 412 1.82 -17.88 67.00
N LEU A 413 2.29 -18.10 68.24
CA LEU A 413 3.67 -18.57 68.49
C LEU A 413 3.80 -20.08 68.23
N LEU A 414 2.71 -20.84 68.32
CA LEU A 414 2.68 -22.24 67.87
C LEU A 414 2.76 -22.35 66.33
N THR A 415 2.32 -21.32 65.60
CA THR A 415 2.57 -21.21 64.16
C THR A 415 3.94 -20.63 63.83
N GLU A 416 4.79 -20.17 64.76
CA GLU A 416 6.22 -19.98 64.42
C GLU A 416 6.82 -21.32 64.00
N ASN A 417 6.37 -22.47 64.52
CA ASN A 417 6.82 -23.79 64.04
C ASN A 417 6.20 -24.21 62.70
N VAL A 418 5.00 -23.75 62.35
CA VAL A 418 4.39 -24.02 61.04
C VAL A 418 4.96 -23.07 60.01
N LEU A 419 5.10 -21.78 60.32
CA LEU A 419 5.73 -20.76 59.48
C LEU A 419 7.23 -21.03 59.34
N ALA A 420 7.94 -21.50 60.37
CA ALA A 420 9.33 -21.93 60.29
C ALA A 420 9.47 -23.28 59.58
N ARG A 421 8.51 -24.22 59.66
CA ARG A 421 8.51 -25.44 58.82
C ARG A 421 8.22 -25.11 57.37
N THR A 422 7.29 -24.20 57.10
CA THR A 422 6.99 -23.66 55.77
C THR A 422 8.21 -22.92 55.23
N LEU A 423 8.85 -22.05 56.01
CA LEU A 423 10.12 -21.39 55.66
C LEU A 423 11.29 -22.38 55.53
N ALA A 424 11.30 -23.50 56.28
CA ALA A 424 12.29 -24.57 56.15
C ALA A 424 12.11 -25.37 54.83
N THR A 425 10.88 -25.53 54.35
CA THR A 425 10.62 -25.98 52.96
C THR A 425 11.12 -24.98 51.91
N PHE A 426 11.21 -23.69 52.25
CA PHE A 426 11.77 -22.65 51.39
C PHE A 426 13.27 -22.39 51.58
N ALA A 427 13.95 -23.11 52.49
CA ALA A 427 15.36 -22.90 52.80
C ALA A 427 16.18 -24.20 52.80
N PRO A 428 16.43 -24.84 51.62
CA PRO A 428 17.71 -25.56 51.50
C PRO A 428 18.33 -25.69 50.10
N ARG A 429 18.11 -24.77 49.13
CA ARG A 429 18.89 -24.81 47.86
C ARG A 429 20.01 -23.80 47.79
N ALA A 430 19.76 -22.57 48.22
CA ALA A 430 20.77 -21.51 48.23
C ALA A 430 21.81 -21.70 49.36
N ALA A 431 21.38 -22.08 50.57
CA ALA A 431 22.28 -22.34 51.70
C ALA A 431 23.16 -23.60 51.50
N ILE A 432 22.61 -24.65 50.89
CA ILE A 432 23.37 -25.86 50.51
C ILE A 432 24.35 -25.55 49.37
N ARG A 433 23.93 -24.84 48.30
CA ARG A 433 24.85 -24.41 47.22
C ARG A 433 25.95 -23.47 47.73
N SER A 434 25.60 -22.56 48.64
CA SER A 434 26.57 -21.66 49.27
C SER A 434 27.57 -22.44 50.13
N GLY A 435 27.10 -23.41 50.94
CA GLY A 435 27.97 -24.30 51.72
C GLY A 435 28.84 -25.23 50.87
N ILE A 436 28.33 -25.77 49.76
CA ILE A 436 29.11 -26.58 48.79
C ILE A 436 30.17 -25.70 48.10
N GLY A 437 29.80 -24.48 47.72
CA GLY A 437 30.73 -23.49 47.14
C GLY A 437 31.80 -23.03 48.14
N ALA A 438 31.43 -22.83 49.41
CA ALA A 438 32.35 -22.50 50.50
C ALA A 438 33.31 -23.66 50.81
N ALA A 439 32.83 -24.91 50.83
CA ALA A 439 33.66 -26.11 50.94
C ALA A 439 34.63 -26.28 49.76
N HIS A 440 34.21 -25.91 48.55
CA HIS A 440 35.08 -25.90 47.37
C HIS A 440 36.20 -24.86 47.46
N ARG A 441 35.94 -23.75 48.16
CA ARG A 441 36.84 -22.60 48.35
C ARG A 441 37.64 -22.63 49.66
N GLY A 442 37.36 -23.57 50.56
CA GLY A 442 38.01 -23.67 51.87
C GLY A 442 37.55 -22.60 52.87
N ASP A 443 36.41 -21.98 52.65
CA ASP A 443 35.88 -20.86 53.44
C ASP A 443 35.12 -21.39 54.67
N THR A 444 35.83 -21.45 55.79
CA THR A 444 35.36 -22.06 57.04
C THR A 444 34.26 -21.27 57.74
N ASP A 445 34.23 -19.95 57.59
CA ASP A 445 33.24 -19.08 58.24
C ASP A 445 31.87 -19.19 57.54
N ALA A 446 31.89 -19.27 56.20
CA ALA A 446 30.69 -19.55 55.40
C ALA A 446 30.16 -20.98 55.61
N LEU A 447 31.05 -21.95 55.85
CA LEU A 447 30.69 -23.33 56.25
C LEU A 447 30.07 -23.39 57.65
N GLN A 448 30.60 -22.64 58.61
CA GLN A 448 30.03 -22.53 59.96
C GLN A 448 28.66 -21.84 59.95
N ALA A 449 28.49 -20.81 59.12
CA ALA A 449 27.23 -20.13 58.90
C ALA A 449 26.16 -21.04 58.25
N ALA A 450 26.59 -22.01 57.42
CA ALA A 450 25.70 -22.99 56.78
C ALA A 450 25.39 -24.21 57.66
N LEU A 451 26.16 -24.46 58.73
CA LEU A 451 26.08 -25.64 59.59
C LEU A 451 24.70 -25.86 60.26
N PRO A 452 23.97 -24.82 60.72
CA PRO A 452 22.63 -24.98 61.28
C PRO A 452 21.64 -25.54 60.25
N ALA A 453 21.77 -25.16 58.98
CA ALA A 453 20.93 -25.64 57.89
C ALA A 453 21.21 -27.11 57.55
N TYR A 454 22.48 -27.54 57.56
CA TYR A 454 22.84 -28.96 57.40
C TYR A 454 22.36 -29.84 58.57
N ARG A 455 22.46 -29.35 59.82
CA ARG A 455 21.93 -30.05 61.01
C ARG A 455 20.40 -30.15 61.02
N LEU A 456 19.69 -29.12 60.57
CA LEU A 456 18.23 -29.12 60.47
C LEU A 456 17.71 -30.18 59.48
N LEU A 457 18.54 -30.56 58.49
CA LEU A 457 18.19 -31.49 57.42
C LEU A 457 18.74 -32.91 57.64
N GLY A 458 19.39 -33.18 58.78
CA GLY A 458 19.99 -34.48 59.08
C GLY A 458 21.19 -34.87 58.21
N LEU A 459 21.79 -33.90 57.50
CA LEU A 459 22.90 -34.13 56.57
C LEU A 459 24.24 -33.84 57.25
N THR A 460 25.21 -34.73 57.08
CA THR A 460 26.59 -34.51 57.55
C THR A 460 27.32 -33.64 56.52
N PRO A 461 27.95 -32.51 56.91
CA PRO A 461 28.64 -31.64 55.96
C PRO A 461 29.81 -32.39 55.30
N VAL A 462 29.97 -32.22 53.98
CA VAL A 462 31.11 -32.76 53.23
C VAL A 462 32.33 -31.88 53.51
N THR A 463 33.29 -32.38 54.27
CA THR A 463 34.40 -31.58 54.82
C THR A 463 35.70 -31.66 54.02
N SER A 464 35.75 -32.33 52.86
CA SER A 464 36.94 -32.26 51.99
C SER A 464 36.65 -32.52 50.51
N LYS A 465 37.57 -32.02 49.67
CA LYS A 465 37.49 -31.85 48.22
C LYS A 465 37.51 -33.16 47.39
N ALA A 466 37.37 -34.33 48.01
CA ALA A 466 37.69 -35.62 47.37
C ALA A 466 36.47 -36.46 46.90
N THR A 467 35.23 -35.95 46.93
CA THR A 467 34.05 -36.80 46.66
C THR A 467 33.01 -36.15 45.73
N ILE A 468 33.34 -35.94 44.44
CA ILE A 468 32.34 -35.81 43.35
C ILE A 468 32.93 -36.44 42.07
N SER A 469 33.04 -37.76 42.05
CA SER A 469 33.41 -38.56 40.88
C SER A 469 32.48 -39.76 40.66
N ASN A 470 31.19 -39.63 40.99
CA ASN A 470 30.19 -40.70 40.80
C ASN A 470 28.82 -40.14 40.37
N ILE A 471 28.69 -39.84 39.08
CA ILE A 471 27.45 -39.47 38.38
C ILE A 471 26.39 -40.61 38.28
N PRO A 472 26.70 -41.92 38.43
CA PRO A 472 25.67 -42.97 38.34
C PRO A 472 24.70 -43.10 39.54
N GLU A 473 25.06 -42.67 40.75
CA GLU A 473 24.17 -42.76 41.92
C GLU A 473 23.17 -41.60 42.01
N THR A 474 23.52 -40.42 41.45
CA THR A 474 22.63 -39.26 41.39
C THR A 474 21.49 -39.44 40.39
N ALA A 475 21.73 -40.17 39.28
CA ALA A 475 20.70 -40.55 38.31
C ALA A 475 19.68 -41.56 38.89
N LYS A 476 20.10 -42.38 39.87
CA LYS A 476 19.26 -43.37 40.57
C LYS A 476 18.32 -42.74 41.61
N LEU A 477 18.65 -41.55 42.12
CA LEU A 477 17.84 -40.76 43.06
C LEU A 477 16.75 -39.91 42.38
N LEU A 478 16.81 -39.77 41.04
CA LEU A 478 15.94 -38.87 40.25
C LEU A 478 15.02 -39.58 39.26
N GLY A 479 15.03 -40.92 39.19
CA GLY A 479 13.99 -41.71 38.51
C GLY A 479 13.92 -41.60 36.98
N ILE A 480 15.05 -41.42 36.28
CA ILE A 480 15.09 -41.34 34.80
C ILE A 480 15.77 -42.59 34.21
N PRO A 481 15.20 -43.28 33.20
CA PRO A 481 15.82 -44.46 32.56
C PRO A 481 17.06 -44.07 31.75
N THR A 482 18.07 -44.94 31.75
CA THR A 482 19.44 -44.70 31.25
C THR A 482 19.68 -45.23 29.82
N ASN A 483 18.64 -45.29 28.99
CA ASN A 483 18.66 -46.12 27.77
C ASN A 483 18.65 -45.33 26.44
N GLU A 484 18.45 -44.01 26.43
CA GLU A 484 18.32 -43.24 25.19
C GLU A 484 19.51 -42.31 24.93
N ILE A 485 20.71 -42.85 25.10
CA ILE A 485 21.95 -42.24 24.61
C ILE A 485 22.57 -43.21 23.59
N SER A 486 22.04 -43.22 22.35
CA SER A 486 22.81 -43.55 21.14
C SER A 486 21.95 -43.49 19.86
N CYS A 487 22.34 -42.63 18.92
CA CYS A 487 22.50 -42.89 17.47
C CYS A 487 22.04 -41.70 16.58
N MET A 488 23.00 -40.86 16.21
CA MET A 488 23.01 -40.16 14.92
C MET A 488 24.49 -40.05 14.50
N ALA A 489 25.02 -41.18 14.07
CA ALA A 489 26.21 -41.29 13.26
C ALA A 489 25.83 -42.29 12.16
N ASP A 490 25.50 -41.78 10.97
CA ASP A 490 25.89 -42.34 9.68
C ASP A 490 25.20 -41.60 8.52
N SER A 491 26.03 -41.21 7.54
CA SER A 491 25.68 -40.98 6.12
C SER A 491 25.20 -39.58 5.67
N PHE A 492 26.10 -38.60 5.74
CA PHE A 492 26.34 -37.70 4.58
C PHE A 492 27.33 -38.41 3.65
N SER A 493 26.89 -38.90 2.49
CA SER A 493 27.71 -38.93 1.25
C SER A 493 26.93 -39.56 0.10
N THR A 494 26.36 -38.70 -0.75
CA THR A 494 26.21 -38.77 -2.23
C THR A 494 24.85 -38.25 -2.65
N PHE A 495 24.78 -36.97 -3.04
CA PHE A 495 24.12 -36.52 -4.27
C PHE A 495 24.59 -35.07 -4.54
N GLY A 496 25.89 -34.96 -4.80
CA GLY A 496 26.47 -33.88 -5.58
C GLY A 496 26.55 -34.34 -7.03
N SER A 497 25.65 -33.80 -7.86
CA SER A 497 25.62 -33.76 -9.32
C SER A 497 24.19 -34.03 -9.77
N HIS A 498 23.47 -32.98 -10.18
CA HIS A 498 22.44 -32.90 -11.21
C HIS A 498 21.75 -31.55 -11.02
N PHE A 499 22.31 -30.50 -11.63
CA PHE A 499 21.65 -29.36 -12.27
C PHE A 499 22.75 -28.39 -12.75
N LYS A 500 23.63 -28.89 -13.62
CA LYS A 500 24.28 -28.06 -14.64
C LYS A 500 23.27 -27.99 -15.79
N GLY A 501 22.57 -26.87 -15.92
CA GLY A 501 21.57 -26.68 -16.97
C GLY A 501 20.55 -25.59 -16.65
N ALA A 502 21.01 -24.38 -16.39
CA ALA A 502 20.20 -23.19 -16.61
C ALA A 502 21.06 -22.24 -17.46
N GLU A 503 20.82 -22.24 -18.77
CA GLU A 503 21.40 -21.23 -19.65
C GLU A 503 21.00 -19.82 -19.17
N PRO A 504 21.85 -18.80 -19.40
CA PRO A 504 21.52 -17.43 -19.09
C PRO A 504 20.17 -17.04 -19.72
N LEU A 505 19.41 -16.21 -19.00
CA LEU A 505 18.18 -15.56 -19.47
C LEU A 505 18.45 -14.54 -20.62
N GLU A 506 19.38 -14.84 -21.52
CA GLU A 506 19.81 -14.00 -22.66
C GLU A 506 19.08 -14.35 -23.97
N ARG A 507 18.10 -15.26 -23.95
CA ARG A 507 17.33 -15.64 -25.15
C ARG A 507 16.04 -14.84 -25.39
N LEU A 508 15.71 -13.89 -24.51
CA LEU A 508 14.54 -12.98 -24.67
C LEU A 508 14.90 -11.64 -25.35
N THR A 509 16.15 -11.43 -25.74
CA THR A 509 16.62 -10.22 -26.44
C THR A 509 16.89 -10.46 -27.93
N ARG A 510 15.98 -11.15 -28.64
CA ARG A 510 15.88 -11.05 -30.11
C ARG A 510 15.01 -9.85 -30.52
N ASN A 511 15.26 -8.66 -29.97
CA ASN A 511 14.59 -7.43 -30.39
C ASN A 511 15.52 -6.56 -31.25
N ASN A 512 16.04 -7.11 -32.35
CA ASN A 512 16.78 -6.32 -33.35
C ASN A 512 16.43 -6.67 -34.81
N ALA A 513 15.35 -7.40 -35.07
CA ALA A 513 14.74 -7.47 -36.40
C ALA A 513 13.39 -6.76 -36.31
N ILE A 514 13.36 -5.44 -36.53
CA ILE A 514 12.16 -4.63 -36.27
C ILE A 514 10.95 -5.10 -37.10
N ASN A 515 11.11 -5.82 -38.22
CA ASN A 515 9.98 -6.46 -38.91
C ASN A 515 10.39 -7.82 -39.50
N GLU A 516 9.97 -8.93 -38.89
CA GLU A 516 10.05 -10.27 -39.52
C GLU A 516 9.17 -10.34 -40.79
N PHE A 517 8.08 -9.56 -40.82
CA PHE A 517 7.11 -9.51 -41.91
C PHE A 517 7.10 -8.12 -42.56
N LYS A 518 7.30 -8.05 -43.88
CA LYS A 518 7.13 -6.79 -44.64
C LYS A 518 5.65 -6.44 -44.90
N ILE A 519 4.78 -7.45 -44.95
CA ILE A 519 3.35 -7.28 -45.29
C ILE A 519 2.50 -8.41 -44.66
N GLY A 520 1.23 -8.11 -44.41
CA GLY A 520 0.25 -9.11 -44.00
C GLY A 520 -1.10 -8.95 -44.71
N ILE A 521 -2.10 -9.72 -44.27
CA ILE A 521 -3.49 -9.62 -44.72
C ILE A 521 -4.41 -9.35 -43.55
N GLY A 522 -5.28 -8.34 -43.71
CA GLY A 522 -6.39 -8.08 -42.81
C GLY A 522 -7.59 -8.96 -43.15
N CYS A 523 -8.03 -9.79 -42.21
CA CYS A 523 -9.15 -10.72 -42.37
C CYS A 523 -10.52 -10.08 -42.11
N GLY A 524 -10.57 -8.82 -41.66
CA GLY A 524 -11.78 -8.05 -41.35
C GLY A 524 -12.56 -7.53 -42.57
N VAL A 525 -12.88 -8.41 -43.52
CA VAL A 525 -13.75 -8.09 -44.66
C VAL A 525 -15.21 -8.46 -44.34
N ARG A 526 -16.16 -7.89 -45.10
CA ARG A 526 -17.61 -7.95 -44.82
C ARG A 526 -18.16 -9.31 -44.41
N ASN A 527 -17.69 -10.40 -45.03
CA ASN A 527 -18.16 -11.77 -44.78
C ASN A 527 -17.07 -12.66 -44.13
N GLY A 528 -16.00 -12.06 -43.59
CA GLY A 528 -14.78 -12.78 -43.24
C GLY A 528 -13.97 -13.19 -44.48
N ILE A 529 -12.70 -13.55 -44.28
CA ILE A 529 -11.81 -13.96 -45.37
C ILE A 529 -12.34 -15.24 -46.04
N SER A 530 -12.33 -15.30 -47.38
CA SER A 530 -12.73 -16.52 -48.12
C SER A 530 -11.60 -17.55 -48.14
N TYR A 531 -11.95 -18.82 -48.36
CA TYR A 531 -10.99 -19.91 -48.42
C TYR A 531 -9.99 -19.69 -49.56
N GLU A 532 -10.44 -19.23 -50.73
CA GLU A 532 -9.62 -18.99 -51.91
C GLU A 532 -8.60 -17.87 -51.69
N VAL A 533 -9.01 -16.77 -51.04
CA VAL A 533 -8.11 -15.67 -50.70
C VAL A 533 -7.07 -16.14 -49.69
N LEU A 534 -7.50 -16.86 -48.66
CA LEU A 534 -6.61 -17.38 -47.62
C LEU A 534 -5.58 -18.37 -48.19
N GLN A 535 -6.03 -19.35 -48.99
CA GLN A 535 -5.16 -20.29 -49.69
C GLN A 535 -4.17 -19.56 -50.57
N ARG A 536 -4.65 -18.62 -51.38
CA ARG A 536 -3.81 -17.90 -52.33
C ARG A 536 -2.72 -17.08 -51.64
N ALA A 537 -3.06 -16.45 -50.51
CA ALA A 537 -2.11 -15.68 -49.71
C ALA A 537 -0.98 -16.57 -49.17
N LEU A 538 -1.33 -17.74 -48.62
CA LEU A 538 -0.38 -18.71 -48.10
C LEU A 538 0.57 -19.25 -49.20
N GLU A 539 0.02 -19.60 -50.37
CA GLU A 539 0.78 -20.04 -51.55
C GLU A 539 1.78 -18.97 -52.03
N LEU A 540 1.37 -17.70 -52.00
CA LEU A 540 2.20 -16.57 -52.43
C LEU A 540 3.21 -16.11 -51.38
N GLY A 541 3.23 -16.72 -50.20
CA GLY A 541 4.24 -16.45 -49.16
C GLY A 541 3.80 -15.48 -48.07
N VAL A 542 2.52 -15.08 -48.00
CA VAL A 542 2.01 -14.29 -46.87
C VAL A 542 2.07 -15.14 -45.61
N ARG A 543 2.60 -14.55 -44.53
CA ARG A 543 2.75 -15.22 -43.23
C ARG A 543 2.16 -14.45 -42.06
N TYR A 544 1.74 -13.20 -42.24
CA TYR A 544 1.07 -12.41 -41.21
C TYR A 544 -0.42 -12.24 -41.53
N PHE A 545 -1.28 -12.70 -40.64
CA PHE A 545 -2.74 -12.63 -40.76
C PHE A 545 -3.32 -11.94 -39.52
N ASP A 546 -4.19 -10.97 -39.74
CA ASP A 546 -4.76 -10.16 -38.68
C ASP A 546 -6.29 -10.26 -38.66
N THR A 547 -6.85 -10.62 -37.50
CA THR A 547 -8.29 -10.72 -37.29
C THR A 547 -8.71 -10.09 -35.96
N SER A 548 -10.01 -10.08 -35.69
CA SER A 548 -10.62 -9.49 -34.50
C SER A 548 -11.83 -10.32 -34.10
N THR A 549 -12.14 -10.33 -32.81
CA THR A 549 -13.41 -10.88 -32.30
C THR A 549 -14.64 -10.17 -32.84
N PHE A 550 -14.48 -8.93 -33.31
CA PHE A 550 -15.49 -8.12 -34.00
C PHE A 550 -15.77 -8.60 -35.44
N TYR A 551 -14.83 -9.30 -36.08
CA TYR A 551 -14.99 -9.71 -37.47
C TYR A 551 -15.65 -11.10 -37.57
N PRO A 552 -16.40 -11.39 -38.66
CA PRO A 552 -16.81 -12.75 -38.96
C PRO A 552 -15.59 -13.67 -39.11
N VAL A 553 -15.70 -14.90 -38.59
CA VAL A 553 -14.60 -15.89 -38.63
C VAL A 553 -14.18 -16.22 -40.07
N GLY A 554 -15.15 -16.33 -41.00
CA GLY A 554 -14.88 -16.72 -42.38
C GLY A 554 -14.19 -18.08 -42.46
N ALA A 555 -13.25 -18.23 -43.39
CA ALA A 555 -12.45 -19.45 -43.58
C ALA A 555 -11.31 -19.64 -42.56
N LEU A 556 -11.19 -18.78 -41.53
CA LEU A 556 -10.14 -18.95 -40.51
C LEU A 556 -10.32 -20.22 -39.65
N ASN A 557 -11.53 -20.78 -39.59
CA ASN A 557 -11.78 -22.09 -38.97
C ASN A 557 -11.16 -23.28 -39.71
N GLN A 558 -10.66 -23.07 -40.93
CA GLN A 558 -9.94 -24.05 -41.73
C GLN A 558 -8.44 -23.73 -41.82
N PHE A 559 -7.97 -22.72 -41.07
CA PHE A 559 -6.61 -22.19 -41.20
C PHE A 559 -5.54 -23.26 -40.95
N ASP A 560 -5.61 -23.99 -39.85
CA ASP A 560 -4.62 -25.03 -39.52
C ASP A 560 -4.70 -26.26 -40.44
N GLU A 561 -5.89 -26.60 -40.94
CA GLU A 561 -6.07 -27.65 -41.95
C GLU A 561 -5.38 -27.24 -43.26
N LEU A 562 -5.60 -26.01 -43.69
CA LEU A 562 -5.02 -25.46 -44.91
C LEU A 562 -3.48 -25.37 -44.83
N LEU A 563 -2.93 -24.98 -43.67
CA LEU A 563 -1.47 -25.02 -43.45
C LEU A 563 -0.91 -26.45 -43.60
N ALA A 564 -1.63 -27.45 -43.10
CA ALA A 564 -1.23 -28.85 -43.25
C ALA A 564 -1.31 -29.31 -44.72
N ILE A 565 -2.38 -28.95 -45.44
CA ILE A 565 -2.55 -29.24 -46.87
C ILE A 565 -1.41 -28.63 -47.70
N LEU A 566 -1.03 -27.39 -47.39
CA LEU A 566 0.04 -26.66 -48.09
C LEU A 566 1.46 -26.99 -47.59
N ASN A 567 1.59 -27.89 -46.60
CA ASN A 567 2.86 -28.24 -45.96
C ASN A 567 3.64 -27.02 -45.44
N ILE A 568 2.94 -26.07 -44.81
CA ILE A 568 3.51 -24.87 -44.20
C ILE A 568 3.67 -25.11 -42.70
N ASP A 569 4.88 -24.90 -42.18
CA ASP A 569 5.11 -24.96 -40.73
C ASP A 569 4.34 -23.84 -40.01
N ARG A 570 3.48 -24.24 -39.07
CA ARG A 570 2.67 -23.32 -38.24
C ARG A 570 3.53 -22.30 -37.50
N ASN A 571 4.78 -22.60 -37.17
CA ASN A 571 5.66 -21.67 -36.48
C ASN A 571 6.22 -20.55 -37.37
N THR A 572 6.06 -20.65 -38.70
CA THR A 572 6.45 -19.60 -39.65
C THR A 572 5.33 -18.60 -39.95
N VAL A 573 4.17 -18.77 -39.32
CA VAL A 573 2.95 -18.01 -39.57
C VAL A 573 2.56 -17.28 -38.28
N HIS A 574 2.18 -16.02 -38.40
CA HIS A 574 1.68 -15.19 -37.31
C HIS A 574 0.20 -14.89 -37.52
N LEU A 575 -0.64 -15.42 -36.63
CA LEU A 575 -2.08 -15.14 -36.58
C LEU A 575 -2.39 -14.26 -35.36
N SER A 576 -2.75 -13.00 -35.62
CA SER A 576 -3.08 -11.99 -34.60
C SER A 576 -4.59 -11.90 -34.38
N ILE A 577 -5.02 -11.86 -33.11
CA ILE A 577 -6.42 -11.61 -32.72
C ILE A 577 -6.53 -10.31 -31.92
N LYS A 578 -7.43 -9.42 -32.34
CA LYS A 578 -7.83 -8.25 -31.56
C LYS A 578 -9.05 -8.54 -30.68
N LEU A 579 -8.98 -8.14 -29.42
CA LEU A 579 -10.10 -8.18 -28.48
C LEU A 579 -10.94 -6.91 -28.60
N TRP A 580 -12.20 -7.06 -29.02
CA TRP A 580 -13.14 -5.97 -29.12
C TRP A 580 -13.49 -5.41 -27.73
N ILE A 581 -14.03 -4.20 -27.70
CA ILE A 581 -14.32 -3.44 -26.47
C ILE A 581 -15.27 -4.17 -25.50
N SER A 582 -16.07 -5.11 -26.01
CA SER A 582 -16.97 -5.96 -25.21
C SER A 582 -16.30 -7.23 -24.65
N ASP A 583 -15.15 -7.63 -25.20
CA ASP A 583 -14.43 -8.84 -24.76
C ASP A 583 -13.50 -8.54 -23.59
N LEU A 584 -13.22 -7.28 -23.30
CA LEU A 584 -12.36 -6.83 -22.20
C LEU A 584 -12.98 -7.05 -20.80
N GLY A 585 -14.11 -7.75 -20.73
CA GLY A 585 -14.82 -8.11 -19.50
C GLY A 585 -15.63 -6.95 -18.90
N THR A 586 -16.35 -7.24 -17.82
CA THR A 586 -17.20 -6.26 -17.09
C THR A 586 -16.59 -5.87 -15.75
N ASN A 587 -16.72 -4.60 -15.36
CA ASN A 587 -16.47 -4.14 -13.98
C ASN A 587 -17.74 -4.07 -13.12
N ARG A 588 -18.68 -5.00 -13.31
CA ARG A 588 -19.71 -5.24 -12.30
C ARG A 588 -19.43 -6.57 -11.64
N ASP A 589 -18.66 -6.47 -10.56
CA ASP A 589 -18.88 -7.16 -9.28
C ASP A 589 -17.60 -7.03 -8.47
N ASN A 590 -17.54 -6.04 -7.57
CA ASN A 590 -16.62 -5.86 -6.44
C ASN A 590 -15.11 -6.10 -6.68
N ASP A 591 -14.25 -5.21 -6.16
CA ASP A 591 -12.91 -5.62 -5.71
C ASP A 591 -12.94 -7.08 -5.21
N PHE A 592 -12.11 -7.92 -5.82
CA PHE A 592 -11.90 -9.31 -5.42
C PHE A 592 -13.04 -10.32 -5.59
N ASN A 593 -14.09 -10.08 -6.40
CA ASN A 593 -15.08 -11.12 -6.71
C ASN A 593 -14.78 -11.90 -8.00
N SER A 594 -14.63 -13.20 -7.82
CA SER A 594 -13.97 -14.17 -8.67
C SER A 594 -14.86 -14.81 -9.75
N ASN A 595 -15.70 -14.03 -10.43
CA ASN A 595 -16.55 -14.55 -11.52
C ASN A 595 -16.40 -13.80 -12.85
N ASN A 596 -15.28 -13.11 -13.07
CA ASN A 596 -14.86 -12.72 -14.41
C ASN A 596 -14.10 -13.90 -15.05
N MET A 597 -14.54 -14.32 -16.25
CA MET A 597 -13.79 -15.25 -17.09
C MET A 597 -12.36 -14.70 -17.23
N SER A 598 -11.37 -15.46 -16.78
CA SER A 598 -9.96 -15.01 -16.86
C SER A 598 -9.58 -14.74 -18.32
N MET A 599 -8.61 -13.85 -18.58
CA MET A 599 -8.11 -13.63 -19.95
C MET A 599 -7.62 -14.93 -20.61
N LYS A 600 -7.15 -15.90 -19.81
CA LYS A 600 -6.80 -17.24 -20.29
C LYS A 600 -8.03 -18.02 -20.75
N SER A 601 -9.11 -18.03 -19.96
CA SER A 601 -10.37 -18.69 -20.33
C SER A 601 -11.03 -18.02 -21.55
N LEU A 602 -10.93 -16.69 -21.66
CA LEU A 602 -11.34 -15.97 -22.88
C LEU A 602 -10.52 -16.46 -24.08
N TYR A 603 -9.19 -16.48 -23.96
CA TYR A 603 -8.30 -16.97 -25.01
C TYR A 603 -8.66 -18.41 -25.46
N GLU A 604 -8.87 -19.33 -24.52
CA GLU A 604 -9.28 -20.71 -24.80
C GLU A 604 -10.63 -20.77 -25.55
N SER A 605 -11.60 -19.92 -25.16
CA SER A 605 -12.88 -19.82 -25.87
C SER A 605 -12.73 -19.30 -27.30
N LEU A 606 -11.77 -18.40 -27.53
CA LEU A 606 -11.48 -17.86 -28.86
C LEU A 606 -10.84 -18.91 -29.76
N LEU A 607 -9.95 -19.77 -29.25
CA LEU A 607 -9.42 -20.90 -30.02
C LEU A 607 -10.55 -21.80 -30.54
N HIS A 608 -11.52 -22.10 -29.68
CA HIS A 608 -12.69 -22.89 -30.06
C HIS A 608 -13.58 -22.15 -31.07
N LYS A 609 -13.89 -20.87 -30.83
CA LYS A 609 -14.71 -20.03 -31.73
C LYS A 609 -14.11 -19.97 -33.14
N PHE A 610 -12.79 -19.79 -33.23
CA PHE A 610 -12.09 -19.64 -34.50
C PHE A 610 -11.60 -20.97 -35.08
N GLY A 611 -11.72 -22.10 -34.38
CA GLY A 611 -11.25 -23.40 -34.87
C GLY A 611 -9.73 -23.49 -35.08
N VAL A 612 -8.94 -22.70 -34.35
CA VAL A 612 -7.48 -22.64 -34.50
C VAL A 612 -6.75 -23.21 -33.30
N LYS A 613 -5.55 -23.75 -33.52
CA LYS A 613 -4.69 -24.35 -32.50
C LYS A 613 -4.04 -23.30 -31.59
N LYS A 614 -3.71 -22.13 -32.13
CA LYS A 614 -3.14 -21.00 -31.38
C LYS A 614 -3.33 -19.68 -32.13
N PHE A 615 -3.43 -18.59 -31.37
CA PHE A 615 -3.10 -17.24 -31.84
C PHE A 615 -1.70 -16.87 -31.38
N ASP A 616 -0.92 -16.25 -32.25
CA ASP A 616 0.47 -15.85 -31.96
C ASP A 616 0.52 -14.52 -31.19
N SER A 617 -0.48 -13.65 -31.39
CA SER A 617 -0.62 -12.42 -30.61
C SER A 617 -2.05 -12.10 -30.20
N VAL A 618 -2.19 -11.50 -29.02
CA VAL A 618 -3.45 -10.89 -28.53
C VAL A 618 -3.29 -9.38 -28.47
N VAL A 619 -4.24 -8.65 -29.04
CA VAL A 619 -4.17 -7.20 -29.20
C VAL A 619 -5.40 -6.53 -28.59
N VAL A 620 -5.23 -5.49 -27.79
CA VAL A 620 -6.36 -4.64 -27.35
C VAL A 620 -6.85 -3.83 -28.55
N HIS A 621 -8.08 -4.01 -29.02
CA HIS A 621 -8.54 -3.40 -30.28
C HIS A 621 -8.70 -1.87 -30.16
N TRP A 622 -9.22 -1.39 -29.04
CA TRP A 622 -9.44 0.04 -28.79
C TRP A 622 -9.21 0.36 -27.32
N PRO A 623 -8.71 1.57 -26.98
CA PRO A 623 -8.69 2.07 -25.62
C PRO A 623 -10.11 2.54 -25.20
N LEU A 624 -11.08 1.63 -25.31
CA LEU A 624 -12.49 1.83 -25.03
C LEU A 624 -13.07 0.55 -24.44
N LYS A 625 -14.11 0.68 -23.63
CA LYS A 625 -14.76 -0.45 -22.96
C LYS A 625 -16.27 -0.24 -22.90
N VAL A 626 -17.03 -1.33 -22.96
CA VAL A 626 -18.48 -1.34 -22.73
C VAL A 626 -18.86 -2.39 -21.70
N ASP A 627 -19.94 -2.13 -20.95
CA ASP A 627 -20.50 -3.10 -20.03
C ASP A 627 -21.36 -4.17 -20.73
N ARG A 628 -21.87 -5.15 -19.97
CA ARG A 628 -22.73 -6.26 -20.45
C ARG A 628 -23.99 -5.79 -21.16
N GLU A 629 -24.47 -4.59 -20.85
CA GLU A 629 -25.66 -4.01 -21.47
C GLU A 629 -25.30 -3.09 -22.65
N GLY A 630 -24.01 -3.00 -22.99
CA GLY A 630 -23.46 -2.26 -24.12
C GLY A 630 -23.18 -0.78 -23.80
N TYR A 631 -23.24 -0.36 -22.54
CA TYR A 631 -23.00 1.03 -22.18
C TYR A 631 -21.50 1.33 -22.02
N PRO A 632 -21.02 2.50 -22.47
CA PRO A 632 -19.63 2.91 -22.30
C PRO A 632 -19.16 2.87 -20.83
N GLU A 633 -18.02 2.23 -20.60
CA GLU A 633 -17.33 2.11 -19.32
C GLU A 633 -15.96 2.81 -19.40
N GLU A 634 -15.39 3.24 -18.27
CA GLU A 634 -14.03 3.78 -18.24
C GLU A 634 -13.03 2.71 -18.71
N PHE A 635 -12.24 3.01 -19.73
CA PHE A 635 -11.19 2.12 -20.18
C PHE A 635 -9.95 2.29 -19.29
N ARG A 636 -9.40 1.19 -18.77
CA ARG A 636 -8.17 1.20 -17.98
C ARG A 636 -7.22 0.11 -18.43
N ILE A 637 -6.12 0.56 -19.03
CA ILE A 637 -5.08 -0.38 -19.47
C ILE A 637 -4.41 -1.11 -18.30
N ALA A 638 -4.37 -0.50 -17.10
CA ALA A 638 -3.85 -1.12 -15.88
C ALA A 638 -4.59 -2.38 -15.44
N GLU A 639 -5.87 -2.53 -15.79
CA GLU A 639 -6.67 -3.71 -15.46
C GLU A 639 -6.48 -4.84 -16.48
N ILE A 640 -6.10 -4.51 -17.71
CA ILE A 640 -6.08 -5.42 -18.86
C ILE A 640 -4.66 -5.92 -19.12
N TRP A 641 -3.68 -5.02 -19.13
CA TRP A 641 -2.32 -5.33 -19.58
C TRP A 641 -1.63 -6.40 -18.73
N PRO A 642 -1.68 -6.37 -17.39
CA PRO A 642 -1.03 -7.41 -16.57
C PRO A 642 -1.56 -8.83 -16.88
N GLN A 643 -2.84 -8.95 -17.24
CA GLN A 643 -3.43 -10.23 -17.62
C GLN A 643 -2.93 -10.71 -18.99
N LEU A 644 -2.70 -9.80 -19.94
CA LEU A 644 -2.08 -10.11 -21.23
C LEU A 644 -0.61 -10.51 -21.05
N GLU A 645 0.14 -9.82 -20.18
CA GLU A 645 1.51 -10.20 -19.82
C GLU A 645 1.59 -11.62 -19.28
N GLN A 646 0.62 -12.04 -18.45
CA GLN A 646 0.56 -13.42 -17.96
C GLN A 646 0.42 -14.45 -19.09
N LEU A 647 -0.37 -14.16 -20.14
CA LEU A 647 -0.47 -15.06 -21.29
C LEU A 647 0.89 -15.24 -21.98
N GLN A 648 1.66 -14.16 -22.11
CA GLN A 648 2.99 -14.21 -22.73
C GLN A 648 4.04 -14.88 -21.83
N ILE A 649 4.05 -14.56 -20.52
CA ILE A 649 4.94 -15.20 -19.53
C ILE A 649 4.72 -16.71 -19.49
N GLN A 650 3.45 -17.14 -19.56
CA GLN A 650 3.05 -18.55 -19.64
C GLN A 650 3.29 -19.18 -21.02
N ARG A 651 3.80 -18.41 -21.99
CA ARG A 651 4.04 -18.84 -23.38
C ARG A 651 2.78 -19.35 -24.09
N ILE A 652 1.61 -18.88 -23.68
CA ILE A 652 0.33 -19.14 -24.34
C ILE A 652 0.28 -18.38 -25.66
N VAL A 653 0.75 -17.12 -25.64
CA VAL A 653 0.98 -16.31 -26.84
C VAL A 653 2.42 -15.86 -26.91
N SER A 654 2.89 -15.57 -28.12
CA SER A 654 4.25 -15.09 -28.35
C SER A 654 4.35 -13.59 -28.12
N GLU A 655 3.31 -12.84 -28.48
CA GLU A 655 3.28 -11.38 -28.44
C GLU A 655 1.95 -10.84 -27.90
N ILE A 656 2.01 -9.63 -27.35
CA ILE A 656 0.83 -8.85 -26.95
C ILE A 656 0.97 -7.44 -27.52
N GLY A 657 -0.14 -6.80 -27.87
CA GLY A 657 -0.11 -5.50 -28.53
C GLY A 657 -1.34 -4.66 -28.28
N VAL A 658 -1.35 -3.46 -28.86
CA VAL A 658 -2.48 -2.53 -28.79
C VAL A 658 -2.84 -2.01 -30.18
N SER A 659 -4.07 -1.55 -30.33
CA SER A 659 -4.57 -0.94 -31.55
C SER A 659 -5.28 0.36 -31.22
N ASN A 660 -5.11 1.37 -32.09
CA ASN A 660 -5.72 2.70 -31.98
C ASN A 660 -5.31 3.54 -30.77
N PHE A 661 -4.20 3.20 -30.10
CA PHE A 661 -3.65 4.01 -29.01
C PHE A 661 -2.97 5.25 -29.57
N ASN A 662 -3.28 6.42 -29.00
CA ASN A 662 -2.53 7.64 -29.23
C ASN A 662 -1.26 7.66 -28.35
N ILE A 663 -0.43 8.70 -28.49
CA ILE A 663 0.83 8.81 -27.71
C ILE A 663 0.60 8.86 -26.20
N VAL A 664 -0.48 9.48 -25.72
CA VAL A 664 -0.79 9.58 -24.28
C VAL A 664 -1.18 8.20 -23.73
N GLU A 665 -2.04 7.46 -24.42
CA GLU A 665 -2.41 6.09 -24.02
C GLU A 665 -1.21 5.14 -24.10
N LEU A 666 -0.37 5.30 -25.12
CA LEU A 666 0.83 4.48 -25.25
C LEU A 666 1.83 4.79 -24.13
N GLN A 667 2.01 6.06 -23.74
CA GLN A 667 2.82 6.43 -22.57
C GLN A 667 2.23 5.89 -21.27
N ARG A 668 0.89 5.97 -21.09
CA ARG A 668 0.21 5.38 -19.92
C ARG A 668 0.46 3.88 -19.84
N LEU A 669 0.39 3.18 -20.96
CA LEU A 669 0.73 1.75 -21.03
C LEU A 669 2.21 1.49 -20.70
N LEU A 670 3.13 2.21 -21.33
CA LEU A 670 4.57 2.03 -21.13
C LEU A 670 5.03 2.32 -19.70
N ASP A 671 4.31 3.19 -18.98
CA ASP A 671 4.58 3.52 -17.58
C ASP A 671 4.28 2.35 -16.62
N ILE A 672 3.32 1.48 -16.98
CA ILE A 672 2.89 0.34 -16.15
C ILE A 672 3.39 -1.02 -16.67
N ALA A 673 3.77 -1.11 -17.93
CA ALA A 673 4.08 -2.37 -18.60
C ALA A 673 5.42 -2.96 -18.11
N ARG A 674 5.38 -4.21 -17.67
CA ARG A 674 6.58 -5.05 -17.48
C ARG A 674 7.07 -5.63 -18.80
N ILE A 675 6.14 -5.96 -19.69
CA ILE A 675 6.40 -6.35 -21.06
C ILE A 675 5.78 -5.30 -21.98
N LYS A 676 6.62 -4.57 -22.72
CA LYS A 676 6.15 -3.54 -23.68
C LYS A 676 5.27 -4.18 -24.77
N PRO A 677 4.29 -3.44 -25.32
CA PRO A 677 3.53 -3.92 -26.47
C PRO A 677 4.49 -4.21 -27.63
N ALA A 678 4.38 -5.40 -28.22
CA ALA A 678 5.18 -5.78 -29.39
C ALA A 678 4.75 -5.00 -30.65
N SER A 679 3.49 -4.55 -30.69
CA SER A 679 2.94 -3.81 -31.83
C SER A 679 1.90 -2.76 -31.44
N LEU A 680 1.87 -1.67 -32.19
CA LEU A 680 0.78 -0.71 -32.28
C LEU A 680 0.11 -0.85 -33.66
N GLN A 681 -1.14 -1.28 -33.70
CA GLN A 681 -1.92 -1.27 -34.93
C GLN A 681 -2.71 0.05 -35.05
N MET A 682 -2.63 0.74 -36.18
CA MET A 682 -3.32 2.03 -36.34
C MET A 682 -3.64 2.35 -37.79
N GLU A 683 -4.57 3.28 -37.99
CA GLU A 683 -4.90 3.81 -39.31
C GLU A 683 -3.66 4.53 -39.87
N CYS A 684 -3.20 4.09 -41.03
CA CYS A 684 -2.05 4.67 -41.71
C CYS A 684 -2.31 4.69 -43.21
N ASN A 685 -2.52 5.88 -43.76
CA ASN A 685 -2.61 6.12 -45.19
C ASN A 685 -2.09 7.54 -45.50
N PRO A 686 -1.83 7.90 -46.77
CA PRO A 686 -1.30 9.23 -47.10
C PRO A 686 -2.09 10.43 -46.55
N TYR A 687 -3.39 10.31 -46.28
CA TYR A 687 -4.21 11.40 -45.73
C TYR A 687 -4.29 11.38 -44.20
N ALA A 688 -3.91 10.27 -43.58
CA ALA A 688 -4.01 10.00 -42.15
C ALA A 688 -2.77 9.24 -41.67
N PHE A 689 -1.69 9.97 -41.37
CA PHE A 689 -0.42 9.40 -40.92
C PHE A 689 0.16 10.18 -39.75
N GLU A 690 0.65 9.49 -38.71
CA GLU A 690 1.27 10.11 -37.53
C GLU A 690 2.77 9.82 -37.48
N SER A 691 3.58 10.61 -38.19
CA SER A 691 5.03 10.39 -38.27
C SER A 691 5.72 10.33 -36.91
N LYS A 692 5.41 11.28 -36.01
CA LYS A 692 6.00 11.31 -34.66
C LYS A 692 5.66 10.07 -33.83
N LEU A 693 4.44 9.53 -33.96
CA LEU A 693 4.05 8.31 -33.26
C LEU A 693 4.76 7.08 -33.84
N VAL A 694 4.93 7.02 -35.16
CA VAL A 694 5.69 5.95 -35.83
C VAL A 694 7.17 5.99 -35.44
N GLU A 695 7.78 7.18 -35.41
CA GLU A 695 9.15 7.39 -34.95
C GLU A 695 9.32 6.98 -33.48
N PHE A 696 8.37 7.37 -32.61
CA PHE A 696 8.35 6.95 -31.22
C PHE A 696 8.26 5.44 -31.07
N CYS A 697 7.34 4.79 -31.77
CA CYS A 697 7.21 3.33 -31.76
C CYS A 697 8.50 2.66 -32.21
N THR A 698 9.12 3.17 -33.28
CA THR A 698 10.41 2.66 -33.79
C THR A 698 11.51 2.77 -32.72
N MET A 699 11.65 3.93 -32.07
CA MET A 699 12.62 4.12 -30.98
C MET A 699 12.36 3.20 -29.78
N GLN A 700 11.10 2.85 -29.53
CA GLN A 700 10.69 1.94 -28.44
C GLN A 700 10.78 0.46 -28.82
N GLY A 701 11.08 0.12 -30.08
CA GLY A 701 11.07 -1.24 -30.60
C GLY A 701 9.66 -1.83 -30.76
N ILE A 702 8.65 -0.97 -30.95
CA ILE A 702 7.24 -1.35 -31.14
C ILE A 702 6.94 -1.36 -32.65
N LYS A 703 6.46 -2.48 -33.17
CA LYS A 703 6.07 -2.62 -34.59
C LYS A 703 4.84 -1.79 -34.88
N VAL A 704 4.86 -0.99 -35.94
CA VAL A 704 3.65 -0.30 -36.41
C VAL A 704 2.99 -1.12 -37.50
N ILE A 705 1.70 -1.41 -37.33
CA ILE A 705 0.91 -2.19 -38.28
C ILE A 705 -0.23 -1.33 -38.81
N ALA A 706 -0.23 -1.10 -40.13
CA ALA A 706 -1.19 -0.23 -40.79
C ALA A 706 -2.46 -0.97 -41.18
N HIS A 707 -3.56 -0.65 -40.50
CA HIS A 707 -4.90 -0.96 -41.02
C HIS A 707 -5.41 0.19 -41.89
N SER A 708 -6.40 -0.11 -42.74
CA SER A 708 -6.99 0.83 -43.70
C SER A 708 -5.94 1.56 -44.59
N PRO A 709 -4.96 0.85 -45.20
CA PRO A 709 -3.89 1.48 -45.99
C PRO A 709 -4.39 2.22 -47.24
N PHE A 710 -5.65 1.99 -47.65
CA PHE A 710 -6.30 2.60 -48.80
C PHE A 710 -7.51 3.48 -48.41
N GLY A 711 -7.64 3.83 -47.13
CA GLY A 711 -8.85 4.44 -46.57
C GLY A 711 -9.89 3.40 -46.10
N PHE A 712 -11.01 3.87 -45.54
CA PHE A 712 -12.04 2.98 -44.99
C PHE A 712 -12.96 2.41 -46.08
N GLY A 713 -12.75 1.15 -46.47
CA GLY A 713 -13.47 0.50 -47.57
C GLY A 713 -14.86 -0.08 -47.27
N TRP A 714 -15.40 0.06 -46.05
CA TRP A 714 -16.74 -0.47 -45.69
C TRP A 714 -17.89 0.46 -46.10
N THR A 715 -17.62 1.74 -46.37
CA THR A 715 -18.60 2.72 -46.86
C THR A 715 -18.19 3.20 -48.25
N ASP A 716 -19.01 2.84 -49.25
CA ASP A 716 -19.09 3.42 -50.59
C ASP A 716 -17.85 3.41 -51.50
N GLY A 717 -16.89 2.50 -51.31
CA GLY A 717 -16.05 1.97 -52.41
C GLY A 717 -15.20 2.97 -53.21
N HIS A 718 -15.08 4.22 -52.78
CA HIS A 718 -14.30 5.22 -53.51
C HIS A 718 -12.85 5.19 -53.03
N LEU A 719 -12.03 4.42 -53.75
CA LEU A 719 -10.57 4.43 -53.67
C LEU A 719 -10.03 5.75 -54.26
N GLU A 720 -10.51 6.91 -53.78
CA GLU A 720 -10.18 8.23 -54.32
C GLU A 720 -8.68 8.51 -54.29
N MET A 721 -7.98 7.97 -53.28
CA MET A 721 -6.53 8.02 -53.17
C MET A 721 -5.85 7.48 -54.42
N PHE A 722 -6.40 6.44 -55.06
CA PHE A 722 -5.80 5.87 -56.25
C PHE A 722 -5.89 6.81 -57.45
N ARG A 723 -6.78 7.82 -57.43
CA ARG A 723 -6.94 8.82 -58.50
C ARG A 723 -6.16 10.10 -58.24
N ASN A 724 -5.51 10.24 -57.09
CA ASN A 724 -4.69 11.39 -56.77
C ASN A 724 -3.51 11.52 -57.77
N GLU A 725 -3.28 12.72 -58.30
CA GLU A 725 -2.28 12.96 -59.35
C GLU A 725 -0.85 12.63 -58.91
N VAL A 726 -0.51 12.89 -57.64
CA VAL A 726 0.82 12.55 -57.08
C VAL A 726 1.01 11.04 -57.07
N ILE A 727 0.01 10.31 -56.58
CA ILE A 727 0.04 8.84 -56.52
C ILE A 727 0.12 8.25 -57.94
N GLN A 728 -0.68 8.74 -58.88
CA GLN A 728 -0.66 8.30 -60.28
C GLN A 728 0.67 8.57 -60.99
N THR A 729 1.28 9.73 -60.72
CA THR A 729 2.58 10.12 -61.30
C THR A 729 3.68 9.19 -60.80
N ILE A 730 3.75 8.94 -59.50
CA ILE A 730 4.74 8.03 -58.88
C ILE A 730 4.50 6.59 -59.35
N SER A 731 3.23 6.16 -59.39
CA SER A 731 2.81 4.84 -59.89
C SER A 731 3.30 4.60 -61.33
N THR A 732 3.15 5.59 -62.21
CA THR A 732 3.61 5.54 -63.61
C THR A 732 5.14 5.55 -63.69
N LYS A 733 5.80 6.42 -62.93
CA LYS A 733 7.26 6.54 -62.86
C LYS A 733 7.94 5.21 -62.53
N HIS A 734 7.33 4.41 -61.64
CA HIS A 734 7.87 3.14 -61.17
C HIS A 734 7.23 1.89 -61.79
N ASN A 735 6.33 2.05 -62.75
CA ASN A 735 5.57 0.95 -63.37
C ASN A 735 4.88 0.05 -62.33
N MET A 736 4.22 0.68 -61.36
CA MET A 736 3.45 0.02 -60.30
C MET A 736 1.97 0.37 -60.43
N ALA A 737 1.11 -0.43 -59.81
CA ALA A 737 -0.27 -0.02 -59.55
C ALA A 737 -0.33 1.02 -58.41
N PRO A 738 -1.36 1.89 -58.36
CA PRO A 738 -1.52 2.84 -57.26
C PRO A 738 -1.57 2.16 -55.88
N ALA A 739 -2.24 1.01 -55.77
CA ALA A 739 -2.29 0.22 -54.55
C ALA A 739 -0.88 -0.24 -54.10
N GLN A 740 -0.06 -0.71 -55.03
CA GLN A 740 1.32 -1.13 -54.76
C GLN A 740 2.18 0.06 -54.33
N THR A 741 1.99 1.23 -54.94
CA THR A 741 2.69 2.47 -54.59
C THR A 741 2.43 2.86 -53.13
N LEU A 742 1.17 2.80 -52.69
CA LEU A 742 0.79 3.13 -51.31
C LEU A 742 1.30 2.12 -50.28
N LEU A 743 1.23 0.83 -50.58
CA LEU A 743 1.78 -0.22 -49.72
C LEU A 743 3.31 -0.10 -49.61
N SER A 744 4.00 0.13 -50.73
CA SER A 744 5.46 0.33 -50.76
C SER A 744 5.87 1.56 -49.96
N TRP A 745 5.08 2.64 -50.00
CA TRP A 745 5.30 3.83 -49.18
C TRP A 745 5.22 3.52 -47.68
N LEU A 746 4.22 2.76 -47.22
CA LEU A 746 4.14 2.33 -45.81
C LEU A 746 5.34 1.46 -45.40
N ILE A 747 5.71 0.50 -46.24
CA ILE A 747 6.86 -0.39 -46.00
C ILE A 747 8.17 0.41 -45.92
N ALA A 748 8.36 1.38 -46.80
CA ALA A 748 9.52 2.27 -46.79
C ALA A 748 9.62 3.11 -45.50
N LYS A 749 8.48 3.35 -44.83
CA LYS A 749 8.41 4.03 -43.52
C LYS A 749 8.52 3.08 -42.33
N GLY A 750 8.85 1.80 -42.57
CA GLY A 750 8.97 0.78 -41.53
C GLY A 750 7.64 0.27 -40.97
N VAL A 751 6.53 0.57 -41.63
CA VAL A 751 5.17 0.17 -41.23
C VAL A 751 4.75 -1.09 -41.98
N ILE A 752 4.14 -2.06 -41.29
CA ILE A 752 3.64 -3.30 -41.89
C ILE A 752 2.18 -3.10 -42.33
N PRO A 753 1.86 -3.02 -43.63
CA PRO A 753 0.46 -2.91 -44.06
C PRO A 753 -0.28 -4.25 -44.03
N ILE A 754 -1.56 -4.21 -43.65
CA ILE A 754 -2.49 -5.36 -43.64
C ILE A 754 -3.74 -5.09 -44.47
N PRO A 755 -3.64 -4.93 -45.81
CA PRO A 755 -4.81 -4.73 -46.66
C PRO A 755 -5.76 -5.94 -46.60
N GLY A 756 -7.06 -5.66 -46.62
CA GLY A 756 -8.10 -6.68 -46.77
C GLY A 756 -8.58 -6.77 -48.22
N THR A 757 -8.90 -7.98 -48.69
CA THR A 757 -9.45 -8.19 -50.03
C THR A 757 -10.46 -9.35 -50.04
N THR A 758 -11.50 -9.24 -50.86
CA THR A 758 -12.40 -10.35 -51.22
C THR A 758 -12.12 -10.90 -52.62
N ASN A 759 -11.22 -10.27 -53.38
CA ASN A 759 -10.79 -10.71 -54.70
C ASN A 759 -9.45 -11.46 -54.59
N VAL A 760 -9.42 -12.69 -55.08
CA VAL A 760 -8.25 -13.57 -55.08
C VAL A 760 -7.10 -13.03 -55.95
N ASP A 761 -7.42 -12.31 -57.02
CA ASP A 761 -6.41 -11.77 -57.95
C ASP A 761 -5.59 -10.64 -57.30
N HIS A 762 -6.25 -9.81 -56.46
CA HIS A 762 -5.58 -8.72 -55.75
C HIS A 762 -4.54 -9.22 -54.73
N VAL A 763 -4.59 -10.49 -54.31
CA VAL A 763 -3.60 -11.06 -53.38
C VAL A 763 -2.19 -10.99 -53.99
N ARG A 764 -2.07 -11.20 -55.31
CA ARG A 764 -0.79 -11.08 -55.99
C ARG A 764 -0.27 -9.64 -55.98
N GLU A 765 -1.15 -8.67 -56.27
CA GLU A 765 -0.80 -7.25 -56.25
C GLU A 765 -0.29 -6.80 -54.87
N ILE A 766 -0.96 -7.25 -53.81
CA ILE A 766 -0.55 -7.02 -52.41
C ILE A 766 0.86 -7.58 -52.17
N VAL A 767 1.09 -8.85 -52.50
CA VAL A 767 2.40 -9.51 -52.26
C VAL A 767 3.52 -8.86 -53.08
N ASP A 768 3.24 -8.50 -54.32
CA ASP A 768 4.24 -7.87 -55.19
C ASP A 768 4.67 -6.49 -54.65
N ALA A 769 3.79 -5.76 -53.93
CA ALA A 769 4.16 -4.51 -53.27
C ALA A 769 5.29 -4.67 -52.23
N ALA A 770 5.39 -5.82 -51.56
CA ALA A 770 6.46 -6.08 -50.59
C ALA A 770 7.84 -6.33 -51.24
N ARG A 771 7.88 -6.47 -52.57
CA ARG A 771 9.09 -6.69 -53.38
C ARG A 771 9.59 -5.41 -54.05
N CYS A 772 8.86 -4.31 -53.86
CA CYS A 772 9.03 -3.04 -54.54
C CYS A 772 9.90 -2.06 -53.71
N ASP A 773 11.21 -2.30 -53.63
CA ASP A 773 12.16 -1.41 -52.93
C ASP A 773 12.70 -0.29 -53.88
N VAL A 774 11.81 0.48 -54.53
CA VAL A 774 12.21 1.44 -55.60
C VAL A 774 11.72 2.89 -55.46
N LEU A 775 10.93 3.22 -54.44
CA LEU A 775 10.53 4.62 -54.20
C LEU A 775 11.74 5.47 -53.78
N THR A 776 11.92 6.64 -54.39
CA THR A 776 12.98 7.57 -53.99
C THR A 776 12.56 8.39 -52.76
N SER A 777 13.52 9.02 -52.08
CA SER A 777 13.22 9.93 -50.96
C SER A 777 12.29 11.08 -51.37
N ASP A 778 12.40 11.56 -52.61
CA ASP A 778 11.52 12.59 -53.19
C ASP A 778 10.10 12.06 -53.37
N ASP A 779 9.93 10.82 -53.87
CA ASP A 779 8.60 10.20 -53.99
C ASP A 779 7.91 10.06 -52.63
N ILE A 780 8.66 9.62 -51.61
CA ILE A 780 8.16 9.49 -50.23
C ILE A 780 7.71 10.84 -49.69
N GLU A 781 8.48 11.91 -49.94
CA GLU A 781 8.16 13.24 -49.44
C GLU A 781 6.95 13.85 -50.13
N GLN A 782 6.80 13.67 -51.45
CA GLN A 782 5.59 14.07 -52.17
C GLN A 782 4.34 13.39 -51.61
N ILE A 783 4.42 12.10 -51.24
CA ILE A 783 3.30 11.39 -50.60
C ILE A 783 3.06 11.90 -49.16
N ASN A 784 4.11 12.20 -48.39
CA ASN A 784 3.96 12.75 -47.02
C ASN A 784 3.18 14.07 -47.01
N GLN A 785 3.34 14.90 -48.04
CA GLN A 785 2.66 16.20 -48.17
C GLN A 785 1.13 16.07 -48.40
N LEU A 786 0.62 14.87 -48.70
CA LEU A 786 -0.81 14.61 -48.84
C LEU A 786 -1.53 14.52 -47.48
N ASN A 787 -0.81 14.52 -46.36
CA ASN A 787 -1.38 14.27 -45.03
C ASN A 787 -2.25 15.43 -44.54
N THR A 788 -3.56 15.28 -44.68
CA THR A 788 -4.59 16.22 -44.21
C THR A 788 -5.05 15.95 -42.78
N LYS A 789 -4.47 14.94 -42.10
CA LYS A 789 -4.91 14.44 -40.78
C LYS A 789 -6.37 13.96 -40.78
N SER A 790 -6.83 13.40 -41.90
CA SER A 790 -8.21 12.94 -42.10
C SER A 790 -8.40 11.49 -41.66
N PHE A 791 -8.29 11.23 -40.36
CA PHE A 791 -8.49 9.89 -39.78
C PHE A 791 -9.99 9.52 -39.75
N HIS A 792 -10.35 8.36 -40.27
CA HIS A 792 -11.73 7.90 -40.35
C HIS A 792 -12.35 7.59 -38.99
N TYR A 793 -11.53 7.14 -38.03
CA TYR A 793 -12.02 6.67 -36.74
C TYR A 793 -11.93 7.72 -35.61
N LEU A 794 -11.64 9.00 -35.92
CA LEU A 794 -11.57 10.07 -34.90
C LEU A 794 -12.84 10.17 -34.06
N ASN A 795 -14.01 10.01 -34.68
CA ASN A 795 -15.31 10.22 -34.04
C ASN A 795 -15.72 9.08 -33.08
N MET A 796 -14.95 7.98 -33.01
CA MET A 796 -15.22 6.91 -32.03
C MET A 796 -15.14 7.45 -30.59
N TYR A 797 -14.16 8.29 -30.28
CA TYR A 797 -13.99 8.85 -28.93
C TYR A 797 -15.12 9.79 -28.52
N ASP A 798 -15.57 10.64 -29.45
CA ASP A 798 -16.72 11.52 -29.25
C ASP A 798 -17.98 10.72 -28.92
N TYR A 799 -18.17 9.60 -29.64
CA TYR A 799 -19.32 8.75 -29.47
C TYR A 799 -19.37 8.07 -28.07
N PHE A 800 -18.23 7.59 -27.56
CA PHE A 800 -18.18 6.98 -26.22
C PHE A 800 -18.12 8.00 -25.08
N GLY A 801 -17.96 9.31 -25.37
CA GLY A 801 -17.86 10.36 -24.36
C GLY A 801 -16.62 10.22 -23.47
N GLN A 802 -15.52 9.69 -24.03
CA GLN A 802 -14.24 9.53 -23.34
C GLN A 802 -13.27 10.61 -23.85
N ASN A 803 -13.52 11.86 -23.42
CA ASN A 803 -12.72 13.02 -23.81
C ASN A 803 -11.22 12.84 -23.46
N CYS A 804 -10.93 12.13 -22.37
CA CYS A 804 -9.58 11.75 -21.92
C CYS A 804 -8.81 10.83 -22.89
N HIS A 805 -9.46 10.26 -23.91
CA HIS A 805 -8.81 9.44 -24.95
C HIS A 805 -8.83 10.10 -26.33
N LYS A 806 -9.37 11.33 -26.45
CA LYS A 806 -9.38 12.06 -27.72
C LYS A 806 -7.96 12.31 -28.19
N LYS A 807 -7.77 12.23 -29.51
CA LYS A 807 -6.56 12.76 -30.13
C LYS A 807 -6.56 14.29 -29.93
N TYR A 808 -5.43 14.85 -29.50
CA TYR A 808 -5.30 16.31 -29.37
C TYR A 808 -5.53 16.98 -30.74
N HIS A 809 -6.67 17.66 -30.87
CA HIS A 809 -7.02 18.45 -32.05
C HIS A 809 -6.25 19.77 -31.99
N GLY A 810 -5.10 19.83 -32.67
CA GLY A 810 -4.20 21.00 -32.63
C GLY A 810 -2.76 20.72 -33.06
N GLY A 811 -2.42 19.44 -33.22
CA GLY A 811 -1.04 19.03 -33.50
C GLY A 811 -0.36 18.61 -32.20
N SER A 812 0.30 17.46 -32.24
CA SER A 812 1.02 16.83 -31.14
C SER A 812 2.24 17.62 -30.64
N ASP A 813 2.48 18.80 -31.18
CA ASP A 813 3.69 19.61 -30.97
C ASP A 813 3.64 20.38 -29.64
N ASN A 814 2.44 20.58 -29.09
CA ASN A 814 2.23 21.25 -27.81
C ASN A 814 2.26 20.28 -26.60
N LEU A 815 2.42 18.97 -26.83
CA LEU A 815 2.54 17.99 -25.75
C LEU A 815 3.97 17.93 -25.23
N ARG A 816 4.31 18.92 -24.40
CA ARG A 816 5.63 19.06 -23.75
C ARG A 816 5.49 19.36 -22.27
N ALA A 817 6.52 19.02 -21.50
CA ALA A 817 6.69 19.44 -20.12
C ALA A 817 7.99 20.23 -20.00
N SER A 818 7.94 21.37 -19.33
CA SER A 818 9.10 22.17 -18.98
C SER A 818 9.56 21.81 -17.56
N ILE A 819 10.81 21.38 -17.43
CA ILE A 819 11.42 20.93 -16.17
C ILE A 819 12.45 21.95 -15.68
N TYR A 820 12.36 22.31 -14.40
CA TYR A 820 13.33 23.19 -13.74
C TYR A 820 14.74 22.59 -13.71
N GLN A 821 15.74 23.43 -13.96
CA GLN A 821 17.17 23.13 -13.83
C GLN A 821 17.76 23.98 -12.70
N ASP A 822 18.74 23.46 -11.96
CA ASP A 822 19.39 24.17 -10.83
C ASP A 822 20.09 25.47 -11.25
N SER A 823 20.35 25.66 -12.55
CA SER A 823 20.77 26.94 -13.13
C SER A 823 19.71 28.05 -13.05
N GLY A 824 18.47 27.72 -12.65
CA GLY A 824 17.33 28.63 -12.68
C GLY A 824 16.63 28.71 -14.04
N SER A 825 16.95 27.85 -15.00
CA SER A 825 16.29 27.78 -16.31
C SER A 825 15.29 26.64 -16.40
N MET A 826 14.39 26.68 -17.39
CA MET A 826 13.49 25.56 -17.72
C MET A 826 14.00 24.83 -18.96
N ARG A 827 13.85 23.50 -18.98
CA ARG A 827 14.18 22.64 -20.12
C ARG A 827 12.93 21.89 -20.57
N ASP A 828 12.58 22.04 -21.84
CA ASP A 828 11.44 21.33 -22.43
C ASP A 828 11.80 19.89 -22.79
N ILE A 829 10.86 18.99 -22.53
CA ILE A 829 10.88 17.59 -22.98
C ILE A 829 9.54 17.27 -23.65
N SER A 830 9.57 16.47 -24.72
CA SER A 830 8.37 16.11 -25.47
C SER A 830 7.77 14.81 -24.96
N VAL A 831 6.44 14.66 -25.06
CA VAL A 831 5.77 13.37 -24.80
C VAL A 831 6.26 12.24 -25.72
N PHE A 832 6.91 12.57 -26.86
CA PHE A 832 7.54 11.60 -27.76
C PHE A 832 8.99 11.25 -27.35
N ASP A 833 9.50 11.80 -26.26
CA ASP A 833 10.81 11.40 -25.74
C ASP A 833 10.70 10.04 -25.04
N ALA A 834 11.65 9.15 -25.29
CA ALA A 834 11.64 7.79 -24.77
C ALA A 834 11.61 7.69 -23.23
N ASN A 835 12.09 8.73 -22.54
CA ASN A 835 12.16 8.81 -21.09
C ASN A 835 11.28 9.95 -20.53
N PHE A 836 10.24 10.37 -21.26
CA PHE A 836 9.38 11.48 -20.87
C PHE A 836 8.80 11.30 -19.46
N MET A 837 8.04 10.23 -19.23
CA MET A 837 7.38 9.99 -17.93
C MET A 837 8.38 9.82 -16.79
N ARG A 838 9.51 9.14 -17.03
CA ARG A 838 10.58 9.02 -16.04
C ARG A 838 11.10 10.38 -15.60
N GLN A 839 11.42 11.27 -16.55
CA GLN A 839 11.94 12.60 -16.24
C GLN A 839 10.90 13.50 -15.56
N VAL A 840 9.62 13.42 -15.96
CA VAL A 840 8.53 14.16 -15.29
C VAL A 840 8.36 13.70 -13.85
N LYS A 841 8.32 12.37 -13.61
CA LYS A 841 8.23 11.81 -12.26
C LYS A 841 9.42 12.22 -11.41
N GLU A 842 10.64 12.05 -11.93
CA GLU A 842 11.87 12.47 -11.25
C GLU A 842 11.83 13.96 -10.90
N ALA A 843 11.40 14.84 -11.81
CA ALA A 843 11.27 16.27 -11.54
C ALA A 843 10.29 16.60 -10.40
N LEU A 844 9.19 15.85 -10.30
CA LEU A 844 8.17 16.00 -9.26
C LEU A 844 8.59 15.40 -7.92
N THR A 845 9.20 14.21 -7.91
CA THR A 845 9.55 13.51 -6.66
C THR A 845 10.92 13.92 -6.15
N ASP A 846 11.95 13.69 -6.96
CA ASP A 846 13.36 13.83 -6.60
C ASP A 846 13.98 15.15 -7.08
N GLY A 847 13.28 15.91 -7.92
CA GLY A 847 13.69 17.21 -8.45
C GLY A 847 13.07 18.37 -7.69
N ALA A 848 12.75 19.43 -8.43
CA ALA A 848 12.25 20.70 -7.90
C ALA A 848 10.86 20.62 -7.26
N GLY A 849 10.08 19.56 -7.53
CA GLY A 849 8.74 19.36 -6.97
C GLY A 849 7.59 19.86 -7.84
N PHE A 850 7.88 20.38 -9.04
CA PHE A 850 6.89 20.87 -10.00
C PHE A 850 7.36 20.73 -11.45
N VAL A 851 6.41 20.71 -12.39
CA VAL A 851 6.63 20.83 -13.84
C VAL A 851 5.60 21.77 -14.45
N VAL A 852 5.91 22.37 -15.60
CA VAL A 852 4.98 23.24 -16.33
C VAL A 852 4.58 22.55 -17.64
N LEU A 853 3.28 22.48 -17.92
CA LEU A 853 2.70 22.08 -19.19
C LEU A 853 2.24 23.36 -19.91
N PRO A 854 3.04 23.92 -20.82
CA PRO A 854 2.76 25.22 -21.42
C PRO A 854 1.58 25.15 -22.39
N GLU A 855 0.66 26.12 -22.28
CA GLU A 855 -0.39 26.42 -23.26
C GLU A 855 -1.40 25.29 -23.57
N ILE A 856 -1.42 24.22 -22.76
CA ILE A 856 -2.29 23.04 -22.99
C ILE A 856 -3.79 23.35 -22.91
N PHE A 857 -4.16 24.43 -22.22
CA PHE A 857 -5.52 24.91 -22.03
C PHE A 857 -5.75 26.30 -22.64
N GLU A 858 -4.98 26.74 -23.64
CA GLU A 858 -5.12 28.11 -24.17
C GLU A 858 -6.55 28.41 -24.68
N GLU A 859 -7.10 27.50 -25.49
CA GLU A 859 -8.46 27.62 -26.03
C GLU A 859 -9.51 27.46 -24.92
N THR A 860 -9.37 26.45 -24.05
CA THR A 860 -10.28 26.21 -22.92
C THR A 860 -10.31 27.40 -21.96
N ALA A 861 -9.16 28.02 -21.67
CA ALA A 861 -9.08 29.22 -20.84
C ALA A 861 -9.80 30.40 -21.51
N ARG A 862 -9.64 30.59 -22.82
CA ARG A 862 -10.33 31.64 -23.58
C ARG A 862 -11.85 31.44 -23.57
N SER A 863 -12.32 30.22 -23.82
CA SER A 863 -13.74 29.85 -23.78
C SER A 863 -14.33 30.04 -22.38
N PHE A 864 -13.64 29.54 -21.36
CA PHE A 864 -14.09 29.61 -19.98
C PHE A 864 -14.24 31.05 -19.49
N GLN A 865 -13.26 31.91 -19.78
CA GLN A 865 -13.34 33.33 -19.42
C GLN A 865 -14.48 34.06 -20.14
N ALA A 866 -14.75 33.73 -21.41
CA ALA A 866 -15.89 34.27 -22.14
C ALA A 866 -17.22 33.82 -21.53
N SER A 867 -17.32 32.55 -21.11
CA SER A 867 -18.47 32.02 -20.37
C SER A 867 -18.68 32.77 -19.06
N LEU A 868 -17.62 32.94 -18.24
CA LEU A 868 -17.68 33.67 -16.98
C LEU A 868 -18.14 35.13 -17.16
N ALA A 869 -17.63 35.83 -18.18
CA ALA A 869 -18.02 37.20 -18.47
C ALA A 869 -19.50 37.35 -18.89
N SER A 870 -20.11 36.29 -19.42
CA SER A 870 -21.50 36.30 -19.89
C SER A 870 -22.54 36.02 -18.78
N GLN A 871 -22.12 35.49 -17.63
CA GLN A 871 -23.02 35.14 -16.54
C GLN A 871 -23.34 36.35 -15.65
N SER A 872 -24.61 36.52 -15.30
CA SER A 872 -25.13 37.68 -14.53
C SER A 872 -24.90 37.57 -13.01
N ALA A 873 -24.36 36.44 -12.53
CA ALA A 873 -24.12 36.21 -11.12
C ALA A 873 -22.78 36.87 -10.72
N PRO A 874 -22.75 37.71 -9.67
CA PRO A 874 -21.50 38.28 -9.21
C PRO A 874 -20.59 37.17 -8.66
N LEU A 875 -19.47 36.91 -9.32
CA LEU A 875 -18.32 36.26 -8.69
C LEU A 875 -17.89 37.17 -7.54
N SER A 876 -18.15 36.78 -6.30
CA SER A 876 -17.83 37.60 -5.15
C SER A 876 -16.31 37.77 -5.09
N SER A 877 -15.83 38.99 -5.32
CA SER A 877 -14.40 39.32 -5.28
C SER A 877 -13.84 39.20 -3.86
N GLY A 878 -13.43 37.99 -3.46
CA GLY A 878 -12.89 37.71 -2.14
C GLY A 878 -12.17 36.37 -2.15
N ARG A 879 -10.99 36.31 -1.51
CA ARG A 879 -10.16 35.12 -1.39
C ARG A 879 -11.01 33.91 -1.01
N TRP A 880 -10.98 32.87 -1.84
CA TRP A 880 -11.65 31.60 -1.66
C TRP A 880 -13.17 31.66 -1.68
N ASP A 881 -13.78 31.82 -2.85
CA ASP A 881 -15.13 31.35 -3.10
C ASP A 881 -15.09 29.88 -3.55
N GLY A 882 -14.72 29.05 -2.58
CA GLY A 882 -15.09 27.64 -2.56
C GLY A 882 -16.60 27.54 -2.78
N MET A 883 -16.98 27.26 -4.02
CA MET A 883 -18.28 26.72 -4.31
C MET A 883 -18.22 25.26 -3.86
N GLY A 884 -18.34 25.05 -2.55
CA GLY A 884 -18.25 23.73 -1.91
C GLY A 884 -19.30 22.76 -2.47
N ALA A 885 -19.37 21.56 -1.89
CA ALA A 885 -20.35 20.53 -2.25
C ALA A 885 -21.80 21.07 -2.21
N GLY A 886 -22.30 21.59 -3.34
CA GLY A 886 -23.62 22.19 -3.48
C GLY A 886 -23.89 22.70 -4.89
N ILE A 887 -25.13 23.14 -5.17
CA ILE A 887 -25.62 23.52 -6.50
C ILE A 887 -24.86 24.68 -7.16
N ASN A 888 -24.14 25.47 -6.38
CA ASN A 888 -23.32 26.55 -6.90
C ASN A 888 -21.91 26.08 -7.30
N SER A 889 -21.54 24.79 -7.19
CA SER A 889 -20.19 24.30 -7.51
C SER A 889 -19.59 24.89 -8.79
N ILE A 890 -18.28 25.19 -8.79
CA ILE A 890 -17.59 25.71 -9.99
C ILE A 890 -17.65 24.73 -11.17
N LEU A 891 -17.83 23.44 -10.87
CA LEU A 891 -18.11 22.44 -11.88
C LEU A 891 -19.25 22.90 -12.80
N ASN A 892 -20.28 23.59 -12.28
CA ASN A 892 -21.46 24.04 -13.02
C ASN A 892 -21.25 25.20 -14.01
N PHE A 893 -20.05 25.79 -14.13
CA PHE A 893 -19.80 26.89 -15.08
C PHE A 893 -19.59 26.45 -16.54
N GLY A 894 -19.90 25.19 -16.87
CA GLY A 894 -19.92 24.66 -18.23
C GLY A 894 -18.92 23.51 -18.45
N PRO A 895 -18.85 22.98 -19.68
CA PRO A 895 -18.01 21.83 -19.99
C PRO A 895 -16.50 22.13 -19.90
N ASP A 896 -16.09 23.40 -19.95
CA ASP A 896 -14.67 23.78 -19.92
C ASP A 896 -13.96 23.37 -18.62
N VAL A 897 -14.63 23.48 -17.47
CA VAL A 897 -14.06 23.04 -16.18
C VAL A 897 -13.86 21.52 -16.17
N LEU A 898 -14.83 20.78 -16.72
CA LEU A 898 -14.71 19.33 -16.86
C LEU A 898 -13.58 18.94 -17.82
N ASN A 899 -13.39 19.69 -18.91
CA ASN A 899 -12.29 19.46 -19.85
C ASN A 899 -10.92 19.67 -19.20
N ILE A 900 -10.79 20.62 -18.26
CA ILE A 900 -9.54 20.82 -17.50
C ILE A 900 -9.29 19.67 -16.53
N VAL A 901 -10.32 19.21 -15.82
CA VAL A 901 -10.22 18.10 -14.85
C VAL A 901 -9.98 16.75 -15.55
N ASP A 902 -10.51 16.59 -16.77
CA ASP A 902 -10.44 15.35 -17.57
C ASP A 902 -9.44 15.38 -18.72
N ASP A 903 -8.52 16.34 -18.71
CA ASP A 903 -7.50 16.46 -19.75
C ASP A 903 -6.60 15.22 -19.82
N PRO A 904 -6.40 14.60 -21.00
CA PRO A 904 -5.58 13.40 -21.16
C PRO A 904 -4.15 13.55 -20.63
N PHE A 905 -3.50 14.68 -20.88
CA PHE A 905 -2.06 14.88 -20.62
C PHE A 905 -1.82 15.24 -19.16
N VAL A 906 -2.67 16.07 -18.56
CA VAL A 906 -2.69 16.27 -17.10
C VAL A 906 -2.99 14.94 -16.40
N SER A 907 -3.99 14.19 -16.87
CA SER A 907 -4.36 12.89 -16.32
C SER A 907 -3.20 11.89 -16.38
N LEU A 908 -2.47 11.81 -17.51
CA LEU A 908 -1.27 10.99 -17.63
C LEU A 908 -0.27 11.28 -16.52
N VAL A 909 0.05 12.55 -16.27
CA VAL A 909 1.01 12.93 -15.21
C VAL A 909 0.45 12.61 -13.83
N VAL A 910 -0.81 12.99 -13.56
CA VAL A 910 -1.46 12.83 -12.26
C VAL A 910 -1.58 11.35 -11.87
N GLU A 911 -2.14 10.53 -12.74
CA GLU A 911 -2.38 9.10 -12.48
C GLU A 911 -1.07 8.32 -12.39
N SER A 912 -0.01 8.76 -13.08
CA SER A 912 1.30 8.10 -13.01
C SER A 912 1.95 8.17 -11.62
N LEU A 913 1.60 9.17 -10.81
CA LEU A 913 2.11 9.34 -9.45
C LEU A 913 1.08 8.96 -8.39
N LEU A 914 -0.19 9.37 -8.55
CA LEU A 914 -1.24 9.13 -7.56
C LEU A 914 -1.96 7.80 -7.74
N GLY A 915 -1.89 7.20 -8.93
CA GLY A 915 -2.62 6.00 -9.29
C GLY A 915 -3.85 6.34 -10.12
N TRP A 916 -4.33 5.37 -10.92
CA TRP A 916 -5.53 5.53 -11.72
C TRP A 916 -6.76 5.78 -10.85
N ASP A 917 -6.75 5.28 -9.61
CA ASP A 917 -7.80 5.35 -8.59
C ASP A 917 -7.77 6.65 -7.75
N CYS A 918 -6.95 7.63 -8.17
CA CYS A 918 -6.91 8.94 -7.53
C CYS A 918 -8.29 9.60 -7.45
N LYS A 919 -8.46 10.51 -6.49
CA LYS A 919 -9.71 11.21 -6.19
C LYS A 919 -9.54 12.70 -6.47
N LEU A 920 -10.62 13.36 -6.87
CA LEU A 920 -10.66 14.83 -6.87
C LEU A 920 -10.91 15.31 -5.44
N ASP A 921 -10.00 16.14 -4.92
CA ASP A 921 -10.04 16.62 -3.53
C ASP A 921 -10.59 18.03 -3.39
N ASN A 922 -10.19 18.93 -4.30
CA ASN A 922 -10.60 20.33 -4.30
C ASN A 922 -10.54 20.91 -5.72
N ILE A 923 -11.41 21.87 -6.01
CA ILE A 923 -11.35 22.71 -7.21
C ILE A 923 -11.73 24.14 -6.84
N THR A 924 -10.86 25.11 -7.14
CA THR A 924 -11.05 26.50 -6.71
C THR A 924 -10.64 27.49 -7.79
N LEU A 925 -11.42 28.54 -7.97
CA LEU A 925 -11.04 29.70 -8.78
C LEU A 925 -10.40 30.75 -7.87
N SER A 926 -9.28 31.30 -8.31
CA SER A 926 -8.60 32.40 -7.65
C SER A 926 -8.62 33.62 -8.55
N THR A 927 -9.08 34.75 -8.00
CA THR A 927 -9.03 36.06 -8.65
C THR A 927 -8.08 36.96 -7.86
N SER A 928 -7.03 37.46 -8.51
CA SER A 928 -6.21 38.52 -7.90
C SER A 928 -6.91 39.86 -8.11
N ARG A 929 -7.12 40.64 -7.04
CA ARG A 929 -7.81 41.94 -7.10
C ARG A 929 -7.07 42.95 -8.00
N ILE A 930 -7.81 43.95 -8.49
CA ILE A 930 -7.27 45.09 -9.25
C ILE A 930 -6.32 45.90 -8.35
N ALA A 931 -5.19 46.36 -8.88
CA ALA A 931 -4.28 47.30 -8.20
C ALA A 931 -5.00 48.62 -7.84
N PRO A 932 -4.68 49.30 -6.72
CA PRO A 932 -3.41 49.24 -5.97
C PRO A 932 -3.44 48.39 -4.68
N ASP A 933 -4.56 47.76 -4.34
CA ASP A 933 -4.75 47.08 -3.04
C ASP A 933 -4.20 45.64 -3.02
N ASN A 934 -3.48 45.23 -4.07
CA ASN A 934 -2.99 43.85 -4.22
C ASN A 934 -1.58 43.68 -3.63
N SER A 935 -1.47 42.90 -2.55
CA SER A 935 -0.21 42.58 -1.87
C SER A 935 0.38 41.27 -2.38
N ILE A 936 1.72 41.17 -2.38
CA ILE A 936 2.45 39.92 -2.60
C ILE A 936 1.85 38.84 -1.69
N PHE A 937 1.47 37.71 -2.28
CA PHE A 937 1.05 36.56 -1.52
C PHE A 937 2.30 35.75 -1.17
N GLY A 938 2.59 35.64 0.13
CA GLY A 938 3.78 34.97 0.66
C GLY A 938 3.80 33.47 0.36
N PRO A 939 4.93 32.79 0.60
CA PRO A 939 5.06 31.37 0.35
C PRO A 939 4.09 30.59 1.24
N HIS A 940 3.26 29.75 0.62
CA HIS A 940 2.26 28.90 1.29
C HIS A 940 2.15 27.54 0.59
N GLN A 941 1.41 26.62 1.20
CA GLN A 941 1.02 25.32 0.67
C GLN A 941 -0.49 25.17 0.80
N ASP A 942 -1.15 24.58 -0.18
CA ASP A 942 -2.60 24.30 -0.13
C ASP A 942 -2.92 22.83 0.23
N SER A 943 -1.96 22.11 0.82
CA SER A 943 -2.06 20.66 1.12
C SER A 943 -3.14 20.32 2.16
N PRO A 944 -3.97 19.28 1.93
CA PRO A 944 -4.97 18.80 2.88
C PRO A 944 -4.37 18.23 4.18
N PHE A 945 -3.12 17.75 4.16
CA PHE A 945 -2.53 17.02 5.29
C PHE A 945 -1.90 17.89 6.38
N ASP A 946 -1.77 19.19 6.14
CA ASP A 946 -1.08 20.11 7.06
C ASP A 946 -2.04 20.98 7.89
N ASN A 947 -3.34 21.01 7.57
CA ASN A 947 -4.33 21.92 8.18
C ASN A 947 -4.89 21.49 9.54
N ASN A 948 -4.37 20.44 10.18
CA ASN A 948 -4.80 20.06 11.53
C ASN A 948 -3.71 20.36 12.58
N PRO A 949 -3.87 21.40 13.42
CA PRO A 949 -2.95 21.70 14.52
C PRO A 949 -3.02 20.58 15.57
N GLY A 950 -2.22 19.53 15.35
CA GLY A 950 -2.19 18.33 16.20
C GLY A 950 -1.76 17.05 15.50
N ALA A 951 -1.80 16.97 14.17
CA ALA A 951 -1.36 15.77 13.45
C ALA A 951 0.18 15.68 13.45
N PRO A 952 0.84 14.63 14.00
CA PRO A 952 2.29 14.56 14.17
C PRO A 952 3.01 13.85 13.01
N LEU A 953 2.58 14.05 11.76
CA LEU A 953 3.16 13.37 10.60
C LEU A 953 4.15 14.28 9.85
N PRO A 954 5.42 13.88 9.66
CA PRO A 954 6.24 14.47 8.61
C PRO A 954 5.56 14.21 7.25
N PRO A 955 5.70 15.11 6.26
CA PRO A 955 5.12 14.87 4.95
C PRO A 955 5.70 13.55 4.38
N PRO A 956 4.85 12.75 3.74
CA PRO A 956 5.24 11.46 3.17
C PRO A 956 6.40 11.65 2.18
N SER A 957 7.28 10.66 2.08
CA SER A 957 8.39 10.67 1.12
C SER A 957 7.95 10.45 -0.34
N TYR A 958 6.65 10.38 -0.57
CA TYR A 958 6.00 10.11 -1.84
C TYR A 958 4.80 11.05 -2.03
N PRO A 959 4.43 11.42 -3.27
CA PRO A 959 3.31 12.32 -3.51
C PRO A 959 1.98 11.68 -3.09
N LEU A 960 1.33 12.23 -2.07
CA LEU A 960 -0.07 11.91 -1.75
C LEU A 960 -1.06 12.87 -2.43
N VAL A 961 -0.58 14.05 -2.81
CA VAL A 961 -1.37 15.12 -3.44
C VAL A 961 -0.60 15.67 -4.62
N LEU A 962 -1.31 15.87 -5.72
CA LEU A 962 -0.86 16.71 -6.82
C LEU A 962 -1.80 17.89 -7.00
N GLN A 963 -1.21 19.06 -7.13
CA GLN A 963 -1.88 20.31 -7.42
C GLN A 963 -1.66 20.64 -8.88
N VAL A 964 -2.73 21.00 -9.57
CA VAL A 964 -2.72 21.49 -10.95
C VAL A 964 -3.18 22.95 -10.92
N ILE A 965 -2.22 23.86 -11.03
CA ILE A 965 -2.45 25.30 -11.07
C ILE A 965 -2.56 25.72 -12.53
N VAL A 966 -3.76 26.07 -12.96
CA VAL A 966 -4.07 26.49 -14.33
C VAL A 966 -4.06 28.00 -14.44
N ALA A 967 -3.19 28.51 -15.29
CA ALA A 967 -3.07 29.93 -15.59
C ALA A 967 -4.13 30.35 -16.62
N LEU A 968 -5.32 30.74 -16.16
CA LEU A 968 -6.38 31.24 -17.05
C LEU A 968 -6.00 32.58 -17.71
N ASP A 969 -5.19 33.38 -17.00
CA ASP A 969 -4.47 34.52 -17.52
C ASP A 969 -2.96 34.30 -17.43
N GLU A 970 -2.21 35.04 -18.25
CA GLU A 970 -0.75 34.96 -18.26
C GLU A 970 -0.09 35.55 -16.99
N PHE A 971 1.06 34.98 -16.62
CA PHE A 971 1.97 35.46 -15.58
C PHE A 971 3.27 35.92 -16.22
N ARG A 972 3.52 37.23 -16.20
CA ARG A 972 4.68 37.87 -16.85
C ARG A 972 5.67 38.36 -15.80
N ASP A 973 6.96 38.45 -16.14
CA ASP A 973 7.99 38.90 -15.18
C ASP A 973 7.77 40.34 -14.69
N ASP A 974 7.28 41.21 -15.55
CA ASP A 974 6.98 42.62 -15.26
C ASP A 974 5.54 42.84 -14.75
N ASN A 975 4.70 41.79 -14.72
CA ASN A 975 3.35 41.86 -14.21
C ASN A 975 3.07 40.63 -13.34
N GLY A 976 3.49 40.70 -12.09
CA GLY A 976 3.12 39.76 -11.04
C GLY A 976 3.37 38.29 -11.37
N PRO A 977 4.61 37.81 -11.60
CA PRO A 977 4.84 36.41 -11.93
C PRO A 977 4.33 35.48 -10.82
N LEU A 978 4.07 34.21 -11.16
CA LEU A 978 3.95 33.19 -10.14
C LEU A 978 5.36 32.87 -9.65
N TYR A 979 5.52 32.46 -8.40
CA TYR A 979 6.76 31.85 -7.95
C TYR A 979 6.51 30.54 -7.21
N VAL A 980 7.48 29.66 -7.34
CA VAL A 980 7.58 28.39 -6.63
C VAL A 980 8.92 28.34 -5.94
N ILE A 981 9.02 27.60 -4.85
CA ILE A 981 10.28 27.38 -4.13
C ILE A 981 10.73 25.96 -4.43
N PRO A 982 11.70 25.77 -5.35
CA PRO A 982 12.22 24.46 -5.67
C PRO A 982 12.65 23.69 -4.42
N TYR A 983 12.40 22.39 -4.41
CA TYR A 983 12.78 21.46 -3.34
C TYR A 983 12.11 21.70 -1.97
N SER A 984 11.16 22.63 -1.88
CA SER A 984 10.45 22.94 -0.61
C SER A 984 9.66 21.75 -0.06
N HIS A 985 9.09 20.91 -0.93
CA HIS A 985 8.40 19.66 -0.56
C HIS A 985 9.29 18.68 0.21
N LYS A 986 10.63 18.75 0.03
CA LYS A 986 11.59 17.91 0.75
C LYS A 986 11.97 18.43 2.13
N LYS A 987 11.71 19.71 2.43
CA LYS A 987 12.28 20.36 3.63
C LYS A 987 11.62 19.88 4.94
N GLN A 988 10.49 19.16 4.89
CA GLN A 988 9.72 18.70 6.06
C GLN A 988 9.46 19.82 7.11
N LEU A 989 9.55 21.08 6.68
CA LEU A 989 9.31 22.23 7.53
C LEU A 989 7.83 22.57 7.43
N ARG A 990 7.11 22.48 8.54
CA ARG A 990 5.79 23.08 8.64
C ARG A 990 5.96 24.57 8.79
N VAL A 991 5.72 25.32 7.72
CA VAL A 991 5.51 26.77 7.82
C VAL A 991 4.02 27.01 7.67
N ASN A 992 3.23 26.39 8.56
CA ASN A 992 1.90 26.88 8.83
C ASN A 992 2.03 28.00 9.84
N LEU A 993 2.14 29.22 9.33
CA LEU A 993 1.69 30.39 10.07
C LEU A 993 0.24 30.12 10.49
N PRO A 994 -0.17 30.48 11.72
CA PRO A 994 -1.49 30.14 12.24
C PRO A 994 -2.57 30.60 11.27
N TRP A 995 -3.60 29.77 11.15
CA TRP A 995 -4.83 29.94 10.38
C TRP A 995 -5.71 31.08 10.97
N GLN A 996 -5.10 32.24 11.21
CA GLN A 996 -5.71 33.47 11.72
C GLN A 996 -5.24 34.64 10.86
N GLY A 997 -5.66 34.62 9.59
CA GLY A 997 -5.63 35.77 8.71
C GLY A 997 -4.25 36.16 8.18
N ASN A 998 -4.21 36.49 6.90
CA ASN A 998 -3.50 37.66 6.38
C ASN A 998 -2.42 38.24 7.32
N LEU A 999 -1.23 37.65 7.35
CA LEU A 999 -0.02 38.44 7.52
C LEU A 999 0.51 38.73 6.11
N PRO A 1000 0.00 39.79 5.44
CA PRO A 1000 0.71 40.34 4.31
C PRO A 1000 2.05 40.88 4.84
N HIS A 1001 3.07 40.93 3.99
CA HIS A 1001 4.40 41.53 4.24
C HIS A 1001 5.43 40.57 4.86
N ARG A 1002 6.67 40.41 4.38
CA ARG A 1002 7.47 41.02 3.30
C ARG A 1002 8.73 40.14 3.21
N GLN A 1003 8.79 39.17 2.29
CA GLN A 1003 9.99 38.70 1.58
C GLN A 1003 9.69 37.35 0.93
N ILE A 1004 9.93 37.29 -0.37
CA ILE A 1004 10.00 36.03 -1.09
C ILE A 1004 11.34 35.39 -0.67
N PRO A 1005 11.35 34.12 -0.23
CA PRO A 1005 12.58 33.46 0.19
C PRO A 1005 13.64 33.50 -0.91
N GLU A 1006 14.90 33.69 -0.50
CA GLU A 1006 16.04 33.59 -1.40
C GLU A 1006 16.06 32.19 -2.07
N GLY A 1007 16.15 32.17 -3.40
CA GLY A 1007 16.06 30.93 -4.19
C GLY A 1007 14.67 30.57 -4.73
N ALA A 1008 13.65 31.42 -4.56
CA ALA A 1008 12.38 31.23 -5.27
C ALA A 1008 12.55 31.37 -6.79
N PHE A 1009 11.99 30.42 -7.54
CA PHE A 1009 11.94 30.46 -8.99
C PHE A 1009 10.72 31.26 -9.45
N LYS A 1010 10.95 32.31 -10.24
CA LYS A 1010 9.88 33.05 -10.92
C LYS A 1010 9.39 32.24 -12.12
N ALA A 1011 8.19 31.70 -12.04
CA ALA A 1011 7.54 31.04 -13.15
C ALA A 1011 6.86 32.09 -14.04
N ILE A 1012 7.38 32.27 -15.24
CA ILE A 1012 6.67 32.95 -16.34
C ILE A 1012 5.75 31.90 -16.96
N VAL A 1013 4.45 32.17 -16.97
CA VAL A 1013 3.43 31.16 -17.29
C VAL A 1013 2.51 31.76 -18.34
N PRO A 1014 2.64 31.35 -19.62
CA PRO A 1014 1.71 31.76 -20.66
C PRO A 1014 0.28 31.36 -20.32
N LYS A 1015 -0.68 32.10 -20.87
CA LYS A 1015 -2.11 31.79 -20.74
C LYS A 1015 -2.39 30.34 -21.18
N GLY A 1016 -3.25 29.66 -20.43
CA GLY A 1016 -3.61 28.26 -20.67
C GLY A 1016 -2.56 27.25 -20.24
N SER A 1017 -1.46 27.64 -19.61
CA SER A 1017 -0.51 26.67 -19.08
C SER A 1017 -1.00 26.06 -17.77
N ALA A 1018 -0.58 24.83 -17.49
CA ALA A 1018 -0.81 24.17 -16.21
C ALA A 1018 0.52 23.92 -15.49
N ILE A 1019 0.55 24.16 -14.18
CA ILE A 1019 1.68 23.79 -13.34
C ILE A 1019 1.24 22.62 -12.49
N ILE A 1020 1.91 21.49 -12.66
CA ILE A 1020 1.68 20.30 -11.84
C ILE A 1020 2.74 20.31 -10.75
N ALA A 1021 2.31 20.25 -9.49
CA ALA A 1021 3.17 20.30 -8.34
C ALA A 1021 2.78 19.26 -7.28
N VAL A 1022 3.77 18.77 -6.54
CA VAL A 1022 3.51 17.99 -5.32
C VAL A 1022 2.87 18.91 -4.29
N GLY A 1023 1.80 18.48 -3.61
CA GLY A 1023 0.97 19.36 -2.78
C GLY A 1023 1.68 20.09 -1.63
N HIS A 1024 2.88 19.64 -1.24
CA HIS A 1024 3.73 20.33 -0.27
C HIS A 1024 4.76 21.29 -0.91
N ILE A 1025 4.66 21.62 -2.20
CA ILE A 1025 5.47 22.68 -2.79
C ILE A 1025 5.04 24.03 -2.20
N TRP A 1026 6.00 24.86 -1.82
CA TRP A 1026 5.73 26.24 -1.46
C TRP A 1026 5.63 27.07 -2.72
N HIS A 1027 4.56 27.84 -2.83
CA HIS A 1027 4.34 28.74 -3.95
C HIS A 1027 3.66 30.04 -3.50
N GLY A 1028 3.56 30.99 -4.42
CA GLY A 1028 2.92 32.28 -4.18
C GLY A 1028 2.90 33.15 -5.42
N THR A 1029 2.36 34.36 -5.30
CA THR A 1029 2.21 35.29 -6.41
C THR A 1029 2.76 36.66 -6.07
N PHE A 1030 3.37 37.31 -7.06
CA PHE A 1030 3.68 38.74 -7.00
C PHE A 1030 2.41 39.57 -7.27
N SER A 1031 2.46 40.88 -6.97
CA SER A 1031 1.34 41.78 -7.19
C SER A 1031 0.93 41.84 -8.68
N ASN A 1032 -0.37 41.68 -8.93
CA ASN A 1032 -0.95 41.93 -10.24
C ASN A 1032 -1.04 43.45 -10.50
N LEU A 1033 -0.45 43.90 -11.61
CA LEU A 1033 -0.38 45.31 -12.02
C LEU A 1033 -1.35 45.63 -13.19
N SER A 1034 -2.13 44.66 -13.67
CA SER A 1034 -3.14 44.90 -14.71
C SER A 1034 -4.36 45.67 -14.18
N THR A 1035 -5.10 46.27 -15.12
CA THR A 1035 -6.35 47.00 -14.84
C THR A 1035 -7.56 46.08 -14.62
N SER A 1036 -7.44 44.79 -14.97
CA SER A 1036 -8.42 43.74 -14.72
C SER A 1036 -7.92 42.73 -13.69
N PRO A 1037 -8.81 42.05 -12.95
CA PRO A 1037 -8.43 40.91 -12.12
C PRO A 1037 -7.77 39.83 -12.97
N ARG A 1038 -6.70 39.24 -12.45
CA ARG A 1038 -6.10 38.02 -13.01
C ARG A 1038 -6.78 36.79 -12.45
N MET A 1039 -7.05 35.82 -13.31
CA MET A 1039 -7.66 34.54 -12.95
C MET A 1039 -6.66 33.40 -13.02
N GLY A 1040 -6.74 32.51 -12.02
CA GLY A 1040 -6.10 31.20 -12.02
C GLY A 1040 -7.04 30.18 -11.39
N MET A 1041 -6.87 28.90 -11.72
CA MET A 1041 -7.66 27.82 -11.14
C MET A 1041 -6.73 26.79 -10.49
N LEU A 1042 -7.11 26.29 -9.32
CA LEU A 1042 -6.42 25.20 -8.64
C LEU A 1042 -7.32 23.95 -8.72
N VAL A 1043 -6.77 22.84 -9.19
CA VAL A 1043 -7.38 21.52 -9.13
C VAL A 1043 -6.47 20.61 -8.33
N GLU A 1044 -6.99 19.98 -7.28
CA GLU A 1044 -6.21 19.12 -6.40
C GLU A 1044 -6.69 17.68 -6.50
N PHE A 1045 -5.75 16.78 -6.75
CA PHE A 1045 -5.95 15.35 -6.78
C PHE A 1045 -5.25 14.72 -5.60
N VAL A 1046 -5.91 13.77 -4.95
CA VAL A 1046 -5.35 13.00 -3.84
C VAL A 1046 -5.31 11.53 -4.18
N CYS A 1047 -4.34 10.84 -3.61
CA CYS A 1047 -4.23 9.39 -3.72
C CYS A 1047 -5.48 8.69 -3.16
N SER A 1048 -5.78 7.50 -3.68
CA SER A 1048 -6.92 6.69 -3.23
C SER A 1048 -6.92 6.33 -1.74
N VAL A 1049 -5.75 6.21 -1.12
CA VAL A 1049 -5.58 5.93 0.31
C VAL A 1049 -5.94 7.13 1.19
N CYS A 1050 -6.15 8.30 0.60
CA CYS A 1050 -6.47 9.54 1.30
C CYS A 1050 -7.97 9.79 1.30
N ASP A 1051 -8.48 10.35 2.39
CA ASP A 1051 -9.80 10.95 2.41
C ASP A 1051 -9.80 12.32 1.72
N VAL A 1052 -10.89 12.61 1.02
CA VAL A 1052 -11.10 13.89 0.32
C VAL A 1052 -11.63 14.95 1.30
N ARG A 1053 -11.15 16.19 1.17
CA ARG A 1053 -11.65 17.38 1.88
C ARG A 1053 -13.08 17.69 1.46
N ASP A 1054 -13.30 17.85 0.15
CA ASP A 1054 -14.62 18.12 -0.39
C ASP A 1054 -15.28 16.84 -0.88
N LYS A 1055 -16.46 16.56 -0.36
CA LYS A 1055 -17.32 15.48 -0.86
C LYS A 1055 -18.13 16.02 -2.03
N PHE A 1056 -17.54 16.07 -3.22
CA PHE A 1056 -18.31 16.36 -4.43
C PHE A 1056 -19.42 15.30 -4.58
N THR A 1057 -20.66 15.74 -4.75
CA THR A 1057 -21.82 14.85 -4.94
C THR A 1057 -22.53 15.20 -6.25
N ILE A 1058 -23.28 14.27 -6.83
CA ILE A 1058 -24.15 14.60 -7.97
C ILE A 1058 -25.19 15.68 -7.66
N SER A 1059 -25.62 15.84 -6.40
CA SER A 1059 -26.52 16.93 -6.03
C SER A 1059 -25.84 18.31 -6.16
N SER A 1060 -24.52 18.34 -6.28
CA SER A 1060 -23.71 19.54 -6.49
C SER A 1060 -23.54 19.90 -7.97
N ILE A 1061 -23.94 19.02 -8.89
CA ILE A 1061 -23.76 19.18 -10.33
C ILE A 1061 -25.13 19.26 -11.00
N THR A 1062 -25.31 20.21 -11.92
CA THR A 1062 -26.58 20.34 -12.66
C THR A 1062 -26.85 19.10 -13.52
N PRO A 1063 -28.12 18.68 -13.70
CA PRO A 1063 -28.46 17.56 -14.58
C PRO A 1063 -27.89 17.70 -15.99
N GLN A 1064 -27.89 18.93 -16.54
CA GLN A 1064 -27.34 19.25 -17.85
C GLN A 1064 -25.82 18.99 -17.91
N LEU A 1065 -25.09 19.23 -16.82
CA LEU A 1065 -23.65 19.01 -16.78
C LEU A 1065 -23.29 17.54 -16.53
N ILE A 1066 -24.10 16.81 -15.76
CA ILE A 1066 -24.04 15.34 -15.69
C ILE A 1066 -24.14 14.75 -17.10
N GLU A 1067 -24.81 15.44 -18.04
CA GLU A 1067 -24.85 15.02 -19.44
C GLU A 1067 -23.50 14.99 -20.15
N SER A 1068 -22.57 15.84 -19.71
CA SER A 1068 -21.24 16.01 -20.30
C SER A 1068 -20.13 15.25 -19.57
N CYS A 1069 -20.39 14.68 -18.39
CA CYS A 1069 -19.37 13.95 -17.62
C CYS A 1069 -18.94 12.65 -18.32
N SER A 1070 -17.63 12.46 -18.44
CA SER A 1070 -17.02 11.19 -18.83
C SER A 1070 -17.09 10.16 -17.69
N PRO A 1071 -16.94 8.85 -17.97
CA PRO A 1071 -16.84 7.83 -16.93
C PRO A 1071 -15.76 8.14 -15.87
N ARG A 1072 -14.62 8.72 -16.29
CA ARG A 1072 -13.53 9.12 -15.39
C ARG A 1072 -13.93 10.26 -14.45
N ILE A 1073 -14.59 11.31 -14.96
CA ILE A 1073 -15.11 12.39 -14.11
C ILE A 1073 -16.06 11.83 -13.05
N ILE A 1074 -16.96 10.91 -13.43
CA ILE A 1074 -17.87 10.27 -12.49
C ILE A 1074 -17.10 9.53 -11.39
N ARG A 1075 -16.05 8.77 -11.73
CA ARG A 1075 -15.17 8.13 -10.74
C ARG A 1075 -14.49 9.15 -9.82
N LEU A 1076 -13.91 10.21 -10.38
CA LEU A 1076 -13.20 11.23 -9.60
C LEU A 1076 -14.10 11.90 -8.55
N LEU A 1077 -15.37 12.15 -8.92
CA LEU A 1077 -16.40 12.70 -8.04
C LEU A 1077 -16.89 11.67 -7.00
N ASN A 1078 -16.70 10.38 -7.26
CA ASN A 1078 -17.21 9.29 -6.44
C ASN A 1078 -16.16 8.70 -5.48
N LYS A 1079 -15.38 9.56 -4.82
CA LYS A 1079 -14.24 9.16 -3.98
C LYS A 1079 -13.31 8.15 -4.68
N GLY A 1080 -13.15 8.20 -6.00
CA GLY A 1080 -12.28 7.28 -6.75
C GLY A 1080 -12.76 5.83 -6.85
N LYS A 1081 -13.88 5.46 -6.21
CA LYS A 1081 -14.42 4.10 -6.25
C LYS A 1081 -15.30 3.92 -7.47
N LEU A 1082 -15.16 2.76 -8.12
CA LEU A 1082 -15.90 2.45 -9.34
C LEU A 1082 -17.40 2.44 -9.08
N HIS A 1083 -17.90 1.59 -8.18
CA HIS A 1083 -19.34 1.36 -8.04
C HIS A 1083 -19.74 0.74 -6.69
N GLN A 1084 -18.82 0.66 -5.74
CA GLN A 1084 -18.97 -0.28 -4.62
C GLN A 1084 -19.88 0.19 -3.49
N HIS A 1085 -20.06 1.51 -3.30
CA HIS A 1085 -20.68 2.03 -2.07
C HIS A 1085 -21.54 3.28 -2.29
N ASP A 1086 -22.05 3.50 -3.50
CA ASP A 1086 -22.83 4.70 -3.77
C ASP A 1086 -24.19 4.64 -3.09
N THR A 1087 -24.57 5.78 -2.52
CA THR A 1087 -25.99 6.15 -2.44
C THR A 1087 -26.60 5.87 -3.81
N PRO A 1088 -27.67 5.04 -3.91
CA PRO A 1088 -28.24 4.59 -5.17
C PRO A 1088 -28.52 5.66 -6.23
N GLY A 1089 -28.49 6.96 -5.90
CA GLY A 1089 -28.70 8.08 -6.82
C GLY A 1089 -27.61 8.32 -7.87
N LEU A 1090 -26.31 8.26 -7.54
CA LEU A 1090 -25.22 8.71 -8.44
C LEU A 1090 -25.08 7.80 -9.66
N LEU A 1091 -24.93 6.51 -9.39
CA LEU A 1091 -24.82 5.47 -10.41
C LEU A 1091 -26.12 5.25 -11.19
N ASN A 1092 -27.28 5.26 -10.53
CA ASN A 1092 -28.56 5.06 -11.25
C ASN A 1092 -28.90 6.27 -12.13
N ALA A 1093 -28.61 7.51 -11.70
CA ALA A 1093 -28.79 8.68 -12.56
C ALA A 1093 -27.90 8.64 -13.81
N PHE A 1094 -26.62 8.24 -13.66
CA PHE A 1094 -25.72 8.07 -14.81
C PHE A 1094 -26.18 6.93 -15.74
N LYS A 1095 -26.58 5.79 -15.18
CA LYS A 1095 -27.10 4.65 -15.94
C LYS A 1095 -28.40 4.99 -16.66
N ASP A 1096 -29.37 5.63 -16.00
CA ASP A 1096 -30.65 6.03 -16.58
C ASP A 1096 -30.51 7.05 -17.70
N LYS A 1097 -29.45 7.88 -17.64
CA LYS A 1097 -29.06 8.78 -18.73
C LYS A 1097 -28.44 8.02 -19.90
N ARG A 1098 -27.43 7.17 -19.69
CA ARG A 1098 -26.78 6.37 -20.76
C ARG A 1098 -27.75 5.40 -21.43
N ARG A 1099 -28.74 4.87 -20.69
CA ARG A 1099 -29.87 4.07 -21.20
C ARG A 1099 -30.72 4.79 -22.26
N LYS A 1100 -30.72 6.13 -22.28
CA LYS A 1100 -31.50 6.95 -23.23
C LYS A 1100 -30.73 7.37 -24.48
N SER A 1101 -29.41 7.15 -24.54
CA SER A 1101 -28.58 7.39 -25.72
C SER A 1101 -28.31 6.05 -26.41
N PRO A 1102 -29.00 5.71 -27.51
CA PRO A 1102 -28.85 4.42 -28.15
C PRO A 1102 -27.42 4.22 -28.66
N ILE A 1103 -26.89 3.00 -28.50
CA ILE A 1103 -25.65 2.59 -29.14
C ILE A 1103 -25.84 2.63 -30.68
N PRO A 1104 -24.94 3.21 -31.49
CA PRO A 1104 -25.00 3.17 -32.93
C PRO A 1104 -24.98 1.73 -33.39
N ASP A 1105 -25.70 1.47 -34.47
CA ASP A 1105 -25.86 0.10 -34.97
C ASP A 1105 -24.50 -0.52 -35.37
N PHE A 1106 -23.51 0.29 -35.76
CA PHE A 1106 -22.15 -0.18 -36.03
C PHE A 1106 -21.41 -0.73 -34.79
N ALA A 1107 -21.76 -0.27 -33.59
CA ALA A 1107 -21.20 -0.73 -32.32
C ALA A 1107 -22.06 -1.81 -31.64
N LYS A 1108 -23.31 -2.00 -32.08
CA LYS A 1108 -24.24 -3.03 -31.60
C LYS A 1108 -24.08 -4.39 -32.26
N ASN A 1109 -23.51 -4.46 -33.46
CA ASN A 1109 -23.59 -5.68 -34.26
C ASN A 1109 -22.61 -6.77 -33.80
N ARG A 1110 -23.21 -7.89 -33.36
CA ARG A 1110 -22.61 -9.22 -33.19
C ARG A 1110 -22.40 -9.90 -34.53
#